data_AF-A0A3L7YNT3-F1
#
_entry.id   AF-A0A3L7YNT3-F1
#
_cell.length_a   1.000
_cell.length_b   1.000
_cell.length_c   1.000
_cell.angle_alpha   90.00
_cell.angle_beta   90.00
_cell.angle_gamma   90.00
#
_symmetry.space_group_name_H-M   'P 1'
#
loop_
_entity.id
_entity.type
_entity.pdbx_description
1 polymer ?
#
loop_
_entity_poly.entity_id
_entity_poly.type
_entity_poly.pdbx_seq_one_letter_code
_entity_poly.pdbx_strand_id
1 'polypeptide(L)'
;MMLIMPLRRLDQSLRQRLMQRLISVVAASTIVASSFAPVFADVSQSTAGPNVYAFTDSEAALSLDGHAFGHGVGLCQWGARGRALAGQNVSQIVGAYFPGTSIQKMIAPETTIRVLVHSNLDMTTDETSHISAIGGAWQVAAPGIQPLTVPADAKLELANPGGRRWQVKGRDGAVLAWGPLSGPLVIRPASPETRIVLDYRPSGNVRGRANTYFDTYRGEIILYPSTQGIDTVNRLPIDDYLRGVVPSEMPASWPDAALQAQTLSARTYAVFRAQTRAKQTWDVDDSTWDQVYHGWWAEHPGTNRAIDATAGQLISSGGQVAQTYYFATCDGWTENNENVWGGTPLPYLRGIRDVDASGKPFDEGAPGAKWSTGSFTSNQLFELLRTDPATDVGPIRSIDLTSRTPSGRLIAVKITGTSGTKSVSPELFQAKFNRLRPPGVKALLSTNFDVRWTSPDAVKLTQAGATPMPARATPRIGGIGSTVVSGAGSGIVALPGVNLLAPQQPAAPGGPQVQATPTPAPTPVPPPTRYDLTLSMPPRPASPANQYFEETGHNVGGAFLRYFVTFGGLDIFGMPRTEELLEDGRTVQYFQRAKLEFIVDKVGTQYEVQPALIGDTLTEGRRPFAASPVFDSTPGHRYFQETGHGLHNAFFTYWTENGGLDLFGYPTSEELEENGVIVQYFQRARLEYRSDRPEGSRVQPGLIGDELLVRRGWLPPPVP
;
A
#
# COMPACT_ATOMS: atom_id res chain seq x y z
N MET A 1 9.70 -5.23 -3.49
CA MET A 1 10.79 -5.95 -4.22
C MET A 1 10.75 -5.52 -5.69
N MET A 2 11.76 -4.82 -6.22
CA MET A 2 11.72 -4.24 -7.58
C MET A 2 12.68 -4.95 -8.54
N LEU A 3 12.17 -5.46 -9.67
CA LEU A 3 12.99 -6.03 -10.74
C LEU A 3 12.30 -5.92 -12.13
N ILE A 4 13.12 -6.00 -13.18
CA ILE A 4 12.84 -6.42 -14.58
C ILE A 4 12.92 -5.34 -15.70
N MET A 5 14.00 -5.49 -16.50
CA MET A 5 14.15 -5.22 -17.94
C MET A 5 14.26 -6.60 -18.65
N PRO A 6 14.16 -6.77 -20.00
CA PRO A 6 14.41 -5.75 -21.03
C PRO A 6 13.44 -5.63 -22.22
N LEU A 7 13.52 -4.46 -22.86
CA LEU A 7 12.94 -4.17 -24.16
C LEU A 7 13.71 -4.91 -25.26
N ARG A 8 13.00 -5.57 -26.18
CA ARG A 8 13.50 -5.89 -27.53
C ARG A 8 12.49 -5.45 -28.59
N ARG A 9 12.98 -4.57 -29.47
CA ARG A 9 12.53 -4.28 -30.84
C ARG A 9 11.02 -4.13 -31.09
N LEU A 10 10.59 -2.88 -31.34
CA LEU A 10 9.60 -2.60 -32.37
C LEU A 10 10.07 -1.41 -33.24
N ASP A 11 10.09 -1.69 -34.54
CA ASP A 11 10.37 -0.91 -35.75
C ASP A 11 10.78 0.59 -35.69
N GLN A 12 11.93 0.92 -36.31
CA GLN A 12 12.40 2.30 -36.50
C GLN A 12 11.82 3.00 -37.76
N SER A 13 11.13 2.29 -38.66
CA SER A 13 10.73 2.81 -39.98
C SER A 13 9.57 3.81 -39.96
N LEU A 14 8.77 3.89 -38.87
CA LEU A 14 7.70 4.90 -38.76
C LEU A 14 8.20 6.31 -38.37
N ARG A 15 9.35 6.45 -37.71
CA ARG A 15 9.83 7.77 -37.23
C ARG A 15 10.32 8.70 -38.35
N GLN A 16 10.74 8.16 -39.50
CA GLN A 16 11.28 8.98 -40.60
C GLN A 16 10.21 9.57 -41.53
N ARG A 17 8.95 9.11 -41.47
CA ARG A 17 7.87 9.58 -42.38
C ARG A 17 7.00 10.72 -41.83
N LEU A 18 7.25 11.17 -40.61
CA LEU A 18 6.48 12.24 -39.94
C LEU A 18 7.24 13.56 -39.76
N MET A 19 8.45 13.68 -40.32
CA MET A 19 9.35 14.82 -40.06
C MET A 19 9.60 15.73 -41.29
N GLN A 20 8.65 15.78 -42.23
CA GLN A 20 8.63 16.77 -43.33
C GLN A 20 7.19 17.27 -43.58
N ARG A 21 7.03 18.60 -43.71
CA ARG A 21 5.81 19.44 -43.63
C ARG A 21 5.48 19.86 -42.18
N LEU A 22 5.44 21.15 -41.80
CA LEU A 22 5.54 22.42 -42.56
C LEU A 22 6.25 23.51 -41.72
N ILE A 23 6.82 24.52 -42.39
CA ILE A 23 7.43 25.74 -41.80
C ILE A 23 6.60 26.96 -42.24
N SER A 24 6.62 28.02 -41.43
CA SER A 24 6.08 29.39 -41.67
C SER A 24 4.62 29.64 -41.29
N VAL A 25 4.39 30.52 -40.30
CA VAL A 25 4.01 31.95 -40.48
C VAL A 25 4.42 32.72 -39.20
N VAL A 26 4.88 33.97 -39.35
CA VAL A 26 5.19 34.91 -38.25
C VAL A 26 4.31 36.14 -38.40
N ALA A 27 3.66 36.60 -37.33
CA ALA A 27 3.26 38.01 -37.16
C ALA A 27 2.91 38.35 -35.70
N ALA A 28 3.38 39.53 -35.29
CA ALA A 28 3.34 40.19 -33.98
C ALA A 28 2.02 40.22 -33.18
N SER A 29 2.18 40.27 -31.85
CA SER A 29 1.44 41.19 -30.96
C SER A 29 2.29 41.48 -29.71
N THR A 30 2.25 42.73 -29.24
CA THR A 30 3.10 43.28 -28.15
C THR A 30 2.20 43.89 -27.07
N ILE A 31 2.73 44.15 -25.86
CA ILE A 31 2.12 44.91 -24.72
C ILE A 31 1.17 44.03 -23.86
N VAL A 32 1.16 44.00 -22.51
CA VAL A 32 1.95 44.64 -21.42
C VAL A 32 2.60 43.55 -20.54
N ALA A 33 3.82 43.75 -20.03
CA ALA A 33 4.35 42.96 -18.92
C ALA A 33 4.14 43.68 -17.57
N SER A 34 3.19 43.20 -16.76
CA SER A 34 2.92 43.73 -15.41
C SER A 34 3.71 42.94 -14.37
N SER A 35 4.73 43.57 -13.78
CA SER A 35 5.67 42.93 -12.87
C SER A 35 5.04 42.60 -11.50
N PHE A 36 4.71 41.33 -11.26
CA PHE A 36 4.57 40.80 -9.90
C PHE A 36 5.89 40.18 -9.46
N ALA A 37 6.64 40.89 -8.61
CA ALA A 37 7.81 40.35 -7.93
C ALA A 37 7.36 39.62 -6.64
N PRO A 38 7.69 38.33 -6.45
CA PRO A 38 7.47 37.67 -5.17
C PRO A 38 8.40 38.27 -4.11
N VAL A 39 7.86 38.58 -2.94
CA VAL A 39 8.66 38.92 -1.76
C VAL A 39 9.23 37.61 -1.20
N PHE A 40 10.46 37.29 -1.58
CA PHE A 40 11.20 36.20 -0.95
C PHE A 40 11.70 36.69 0.42
N ALA A 41 11.16 36.10 1.49
CA ALA A 41 11.80 36.15 2.79
C ALA A 41 13.05 35.29 2.77
N ASP A 42 14.12 35.79 3.39
CA ASP A 42 15.40 35.10 3.48
C ASP A 42 15.26 33.84 4.34
N VAL A 43 15.64 32.67 3.81
CA VAL A 43 15.51 31.37 4.49
C VAL A 43 16.86 30.67 4.45
N SER A 44 17.41 30.39 5.64
CA SER A 44 18.62 29.57 5.80
C SER A 44 18.42 28.19 5.18
N GLN A 45 19.21 27.86 4.17
CA GLN A 45 19.13 26.61 3.42
C GLN A 45 19.56 25.40 4.26
N SER A 46 19.00 24.24 3.91
CA SER A 46 19.66 22.95 4.20
C SER A 46 21.04 22.93 3.52
N THR A 47 22.08 22.52 4.24
CA THR A 47 23.49 22.75 3.86
C THR A 47 24.06 21.80 2.80
N ALA A 48 23.20 21.08 2.08
CA ALA A 48 23.59 20.24 0.94
C ALA A 48 23.48 21.03 -0.38
N GLY A 49 24.48 21.86 -0.67
CA GLY A 49 24.63 22.49 -1.99
C GLY A 49 24.83 21.46 -3.12
N PRO A 50 24.68 21.84 -4.39
CA PRO A 50 24.89 20.96 -5.54
C PRO A 50 26.34 20.45 -5.61
N ASN A 51 26.53 19.13 -5.68
CA ASN A 51 27.83 18.49 -5.45
C ASN A 51 28.34 17.67 -6.65
N VAL A 52 29.65 17.75 -6.88
CA VAL A 52 30.39 16.81 -7.72
C VAL A 52 31.25 15.93 -6.81
N TYR A 53 31.09 14.62 -6.96
CA TYR A 53 31.77 13.61 -6.16
C TYR A 53 32.83 12.93 -7.00
N ALA A 54 34.09 12.99 -6.58
CA ALA A 54 35.20 12.36 -7.28
C ALA A 54 35.66 11.10 -6.54
N PHE A 55 35.81 10.00 -7.29
CA PHE A 55 36.27 8.71 -6.78
C PHE A 55 37.76 8.59 -7.06
N THR A 56 38.55 8.56 -5.99
CA THR A 56 40.02 8.44 -6.03
C THR A 56 40.48 6.98 -6.03
N ASP A 57 39.64 6.07 -5.54
CA ASP A 57 39.85 4.62 -5.46
C ASP A 57 38.57 3.88 -5.92
N SER A 58 38.75 2.75 -6.61
CA SER A 58 37.66 1.82 -6.95
C SER A 58 37.02 1.20 -5.71
N GLU A 59 37.79 1.00 -4.64
CA GLU A 59 37.28 0.48 -3.36
C GLU A 59 36.82 1.58 -2.39
N ALA A 60 36.78 2.84 -2.83
CA ALA A 60 36.22 3.95 -2.05
C ALA A 60 34.76 3.64 -1.66
N ALA A 61 34.51 3.59 -0.35
CA ALA A 61 33.23 3.26 0.22
C ALA A 61 32.31 4.50 0.28
N LEU A 62 31.08 4.34 -0.19
CA LEU A 62 30.04 5.37 -0.23
C LEU A 62 28.67 4.82 0.15
N SER A 63 27.77 5.71 0.52
CA SER A 63 26.33 5.52 0.54
C SER A 63 25.65 6.58 -0.33
N LEU A 64 24.39 6.33 -0.71
CA LEU A 64 23.50 7.35 -1.24
C LEU A 64 22.51 7.70 -0.12
N ASP A 65 22.61 8.93 0.37
CA ASP A 65 21.73 9.48 1.40
C ASP A 65 20.68 10.34 0.69
N GLY A 66 19.40 10.15 1.00
CA GLY A 66 18.31 10.75 0.25
C GLY A 66 17.10 11.13 1.08
N HIS A 67 16.21 11.84 0.39
CA HIS A 67 15.07 12.57 0.94
C HIS A 67 13.81 12.19 0.17
N ALA A 68 12.65 12.20 0.83
CA ALA A 68 11.35 11.85 0.25
C ALA A 68 11.25 10.39 -0.29
N PHE A 69 10.03 9.92 -0.53
CA PHE A 69 9.72 8.60 -1.06
C PHE A 69 8.61 8.71 -2.12
N GLY A 70 8.95 8.35 -3.35
CA GLY A 70 8.06 8.36 -4.51
C GLY A 70 8.43 9.44 -5.51
N HIS A 71 7.51 9.70 -6.46
CA HIS A 71 7.76 10.57 -7.61
C HIS A 71 7.63 12.07 -7.29
N GLY A 72 6.92 12.47 -6.24
CA GLY A 72 6.91 13.84 -5.72
C GLY A 72 5.79 14.76 -6.21
N VAL A 73 4.89 14.32 -7.08
CA VAL A 73 3.89 15.18 -7.74
C VAL A 73 2.51 14.99 -7.12
N GLY A 74 1.79 16.07 -6.83
CA GLY A 74 0.44 16.01 -6.25
C GLY A 74 0.44 15.75 -4.74
N LEU A 75 -0.46 14.88 -4.26
CA LEU A 75 -0.72 14.64 -2.84
C LEU A 75 0.43 13.88 -2.16
N CYS A 76 1.13 14.53 -1.23
CA CYS A 76 2.04 13.86 -0.30
C CYS A 76 1.21 13.17 0.78
N GLN A 77 1.26 11.84 0.90
CA GLN A 77 0.39 11.06 1.79
C GLN A 77 0.67 11.38 3.27
N TRP A 78 1.93 11.34 3.68
CA TRP A 78 2.33 11.73 5.04
C TRP A 78 2.16 13.23 5.31
N GLY A 79 2.35 14.08 4.29
CA GLY A 79 2.07 15.51 4.40
C GLY A 79 0.59 15.79 4.61
N ALA A 80 -0.31 15.08 3.91
CA ALA A 80 -1.76 15.18 4.09
C ALA A 80 -2.18 14.75 5.50
N ARG A 81 -1.56 13.69 6.07
CA ARG A 81 -1.70 13.33 7.49
C ARG A 81 -1.27 14.49 8.39
N GLY A 82 -0.08 15.05 8.20
CA GLY A 82 0.44 16.17 8.98
C GLY A 82 -0.45 17.42 8.92
N ARG A 83 -0.95 17.77 7.74
CA ARG A 83 -1.90 18.87 7.51
C ARG A 83 -3.22 18.65 8.24
N ALA A 84 -3.77 17.43 8.18
CA ALA A 84 -4.99 17.08 8.90
C ALA A 84 -4.80 17.14 10.42
N LEU A 85 -3.64 16.70 10.94
CA LEU A 85 -3.28 16.83 12.36
C LEU A 85 -3.05 18.29 12.78
N ALA A 86 -2.64 19.15 11.85
CA ALA A 86 -2.61 20.61 12.02
C ALA A 86 -3.99 21.28 11.82
N GLY A 87 -5.09 20.51 11.79
CA GLY A 87 -6.46 21.01 11.74
C GLY A 87 -6.98 21.41 10.36
N GLN A 88 -6.24 21.13 9.27
CA GLN A 88 -6.73 21.41 7.92
C GLN A 88 -7.82 20.43 7.49
N ASN A 89 -8.91 20.95 6.95
CA ASN A 89 -9.98 20.13 6.37
C ASN A 89 -9.62 19.64 4.95
N VAL A 90 -10.41 18.70 4.42
CA VAL A 90 -10.17 18.09 3.09
C VAL A 90 -10.03 19.13 1.97
N SER A 91 -10.81 20.20 1.96
CA SER A 91 -10.74 21.25 0.93
C SER A 91 -9.44 22.05 1.01
N GLN A 92 -8.92 22.29 2.21
CA GLN A 92 -7.62 22.94 2.42
C GLN A 92 -6.46 22.02 2.01
N ILE A 93 -6.53 20.73 2.33
CA ILE A 93 -5.52 19.73 1.95
C ILE A 93 -5.48 19.58 0.42
N VAL A 94 -6.63 19.33 -0.21
CA VAL A 94 -6.75 19.22 -1.68
C VAL A 94 -6.31 20.52 -2.36
N GLY A 95 -6.75 21.68 -1.86
CA GLY A 95 -6.37 22.98 -2.42
C GLY A 95 -4.87 23.31 -2.30
N ALA A 96 -4.17 22.73 -1.31
CA ALA A 96 -2.72 22.87 -1.19
C ALA A 96 -1.97 22.03 -2.22
N TYR A 97 -2.30 20.74 -2.35
CA TYR A 97 -1.61 19.82 -3.28
C TYR A 97 -2.05 19.96 -4.74
N PHE A 98 -3.25 20.51 -4.97
CA PHE A 98 -3.83 20.73 -6.30
C PHE A 98 -4.31 22.19 -6.44
N PRO A 99 -3.39 23.18 -6.48
CA PRO A 99 -3.75 24.60 -6.48
C PRO A 99 -4.63 24.99 -7.66
N GLY A 100 -5.64 25.82 -7.40
CA GLY A 100 -6.61 26.27 -8.42
C GLY A 100 -7.67 25.25 -8.81
N THR A 101 -7.72 24.08 -8.16
CA THR A 101 -8.81 23.11 -8.33
C THR A 101 -9.97 23.34 -7.38
N SER A 102 -11.08 22.63 -7.59
CA SER A 102 -12.25 22.60 -6.72
C SER A 102 -12.78 21.17 -6.57
N ILE A 103 -13.36 20.85 -5.41
CA ILE A 103 -14.04 19.55 -5.20
C ILE A 103 -15.47 19.68 -5.72
N GLN A 104 -15.89 18.83 -6.64
CA GLN A 104 -17.21 18.87 -7.27
C GLN A 104 -17.83 17.48 -7.35
N LYS A 105 -19.16 17.38 -7.15
CA LYS A 105 -19.90 16.14 -7.40
C LYS A 105 -20.10 15.99 -8.91
N MET A 106 -19.31 15.13 -9.54
CA MET A 106 -19.19 15.02 -11.01
C MET A 106 -19.67 13.67 -11.55
N ILE A 107 -19.77 12.64 -10.70
CA ILE A 107 -20.18 11.29 -11.10
C ILE A 107 -21.21 10.73 -10.12
N ALA A 108 -22.00 9.75 -10.60
CA ALA A 108 -22.95 9.03 -9.76
C ALA A 108 -22.25 7.87 -9.01
N PRO A 109 -22.69 7.47 -7.79
CA PRO A 109 -22.03 6.42 -7.01
C PRO A 109 -21.90 5.06 -7.74
N GLU A 110 -22.85 4.75 -8.61
CA GLU A 110 -22.90 3.54 -9.44
C GLU A 110 -21.93 3.58 -10.65
N THR A 111 -21.18 4.66 -10.86
CA THR A 111 -20.19 4.77 -11.93
C THR A 111 -19.16 3.65 -11.79
N THR A 112 -19.08 2.76 -12.79
CA THR A 112 -18.20 1.60 -12.73
C THR A 112 -16.78 1.91 -13.20
N ILE A 113 -15.79 1.29 -12.57
CA ILE A 113 -14.40 1.24 -13.03
C ILE A 113 -14.05 -0.21 -13.44
N ARG A 114 -13.10 -0.37 -14.36
CA ARG A 114 -12.58 -1.68 -14.80
C ARG A 114 -11.10 -1.80 -14.43
N VAL A 115 -10.78 -2.73 -13.53
CA VAL A 115 -9.43 -2.95 -13.01
C VAL A 115 -8.82 -4.19 -13.64
N LEU A 116 -7.68 -4.08 -14.30
CA LEU A 116 -6.87 -5.24 -14.71
C LEU A 116 -6.20 -5.82 -13.47
N VAL A 117 -6.64 -7.01 -13.05
CA VAL A 117 -6.12 -7.71 -11.86
C VAL A 117 -5.14 -8.82 -12.22
N HIS A 118 -5.30 -9.44 -13.39
CA HIS A 118 -4.30 -10.36 -13.95
C HIS A 118 -4.15 -10.13 -15.45
N SER A 119 -2.94 -10.23 -15.98
CA SER A 119 -2.65 -10.10 -17.41
C SER A 119 -1.95 -11.34 -17.95
N ASN A 120 -2.28 -11.73 -19.19
CA ASN A 120 -1.65 -12.85 -19.89
C ASN A 120 -1.59 -14.16 -19.09
N LEU A 121 -2.65 -14.51 -18.36
CA LEU A 121 -2.75 -15.81 -17.69
C LEU A 121 -2.66 -16.92 -18.74
N ASP A 122 -1.63 -17.76 -18.64
CA ASP A 122 -1.51 -18.98 -19.44
C ASP A 122 -2.29 -20.12 -18.79
N MET A 123 -2.75 -21.06 -19.60
CA MET A 123 -3.55 -22.21 -19.18
C MET A 123 -2.80 -23.52 -19.49
N THR A 124 -1.55 -23.63 -19.05
CA THR A 124 -0.86 -24.93 -19.14
C THR A 124 -1.48 -25.91 -18.14
N THR A 125 -1.47 -27.20 -18.49
CA THR A 125 -2.54 -28.14 -18.10
C THR A 125 -2.51 -28.67 -16.67
N ASP A 126 -1.56 -28.20 -15.84
CA ASP A 126 -1.31 -28.74 -14.50
C ASP A 126 -1.61 -27.73 -13.36
N GLU A 127 -1.96 -26.49 -13.70
CA GLU A 127 -2.22 -25.43 -12.72
C GLU A 127 -3.71 -25.09 -12.60
N THR A 128 -4.23 -25.26 -11.38
CA THR A 128 -5.66 -25.26 -11.08
C THR A 128 -6.21 -23.83 -10.90
N SER A 129 -6.34 -23.10 -12.00
CA SER A 129 -7.04 -21.81 -12.03
C SER A 129 -8.54 -21.99 -11.81
N HIS A 130 -8.99 -21.78 -10.56
CA HIS A 130 -10.40 -21.84 -10.20
C HIS A 130 -10.97 -20.44 -9.97
N ILE A 131 -12.24 -20.28 -10.32
CA ILE A 131 -13.07 -19.17 -9.88
C ILE A 131 -14.24 -19.75 -9.08
N SER A 132 -14.47 -19.20 -7.90
CA SER A 132 -15.57 -19.61 -7.02
C SER A 132 -16.24 -18.39 -6.40
N ALA A 133 -17.22 -18.60 -5.53
CA ALA A 133 -17.86 -17.52 -4.79
C ALA A 133 -17.93 -17.82 -3.30
N ILE A 134 -18.05 -16.77 -2.50
CA ILE A 134 -18.45 -16.82 -1.08
C ILE A 134 -19.66 -15.91 -0.87
N GLY A 135 -20.47 -16.17 0.16
CA GLY A 135 -21.63 -15.34 0.51
C GLY A 135 -22.90 -15.62 -0.28
N GLY A 136 -22.85 -16.37 -1.39
CA GLY A 136 -24.06 -16.76 -2.12
C GLY A 136 -23.83 -17.35 -3.51
N ALA A 137 -24.93 -17.56 -4.22
CA ALA A 137 -24.90 -17.97 -5.62
C ALA A 137 -24.32 -16.86 -6.52
N TRP A 138 -23.89 -17.25 -7.71
CA TRP A 138 -23.27 -16.38 -8.70
C TRP A 138 -23.76 -16.74 -10.10
N GLN A 139 -23.30 -16.03 -11.12
CA GLN A 139 -23.72 -16.22 -12.50
C GLN A 139 -22.54 -16.23 -13.46
N VAL A 140 -22.65 -17.06 -14.50
CA VAL A 140 -21.69 -17.13 -15.62
C VAL A 140 -22.45 -16.84 -16.91
N ALA A 141 -21.96 -15.88 -17.70
CA ALA A 141 -22.52 -15.49 -18.98
C ALA A 141 -21.42 -15.40 -20.05
N ALA A 142 -21.68 -15.96 -21.22
CA ALA A 142 -20.75 -15.98 -22.35
C ALA A 142 -21.46 -15.52 -23.64
N PRO A 143 -20.73 -15.13 -24.70
CA PRO A 143 -21.36 -14.77 -25.98
C PRO A 143 -22.20 -15.93 -26.53
N GLY A 144 -23.50 -15.68 -26.76
CA GLY A 144 -24.45 -16.70 -27.24
C GLY A 144 -24.99 -17.67 -26.16
N ILE A 145 -24.61 -17.51 -24.89
CA ILE A 145 -25.05 -18.38 -23.78
C ILE A 145 -25.81 -17.51 -22.76
N GLN A 146 -27.04 -17.90 -22.43
CA GLN A 146 -27.85 -17.22 -21.41
C GLN A 146 -27.16 -17.28 -20.04
N PRO A 147 -27.26 -16.24 -19.19
CA PRO A 147 -26.66 -16.26 -17.85
C PRO A 147 -27.11 -17.47 -17.04
N LEU A 148 -26.16 -18.34 -16.70
CA LEU A 148 -26.37 -19.50 -15.86
C LEU A 148 -26.18 -19.10 -14.40
N THR A 149 -27.17 -19.35 -13.53
CA THR A 149 -26.98 -19.26 -12.09
C THR A 149 -26.21 -20.50 -11.59
N VAL A 150 -25.11 -20.25 -10.88
CA VAL A 150 -24.16 -21.23 -10.37
C VAL A 150 -24.28 -21.28 -8.83
N PRO A 151 -24.39 -22.48 -8.22
CA PRO A 151 -24.40 -22.65 -6.77
C PRO A 151 -23.14 -22.09 -6.09
N ALA A 152 -23.26 -21.69 -4.83
CA ALA A 152 -22.16 -21.08 -4.06
C ALA A 152 -20.94 -22.03 -3.90
N ASP A 153 -21.18 -23.33 -3.81
CA ASP A 153 -20.16 -24.38 -3.63
C ASP A 153 -19.60 -24.97 -4.94
N ALA A 154 -20.11 -24.50 -6.09
CA ALA A 154 -19.60 -24.86 -7.40
C ALA A 154 -18.41 -23.98 -7.80
N LYS A 155 -17.53 -24.51 -8.66
CA LYS A 155 -16.32 -23.84 -9.16
C LYS A 155 -16.30 -23.79 -10.68
N LEU A 156 -15.80 -22.70 -11.24
CA LEU A 156 -15.43 -22.62 -12.64
C LEU A 156 -13.94 -22.93 -12.80
N GLU A 157 -13.62 -23.86 -13.68
CA GLU A 157 -12.27 -24.22 -14.11
C GLU A 157 -12.01 -23.67 -15.52
N LEU A 158 -10.80 -23.18 -15.73
CA LEU A 158 -10.26 -22.83 -17.04
C LEU A 158 -9.37 -23.98 -17.53
N ALA A 159 -9.51 -24.37 -18.80
CA ALA A 159 -8.79 -25.52 -19.34
C ALA A 159 -8.37 -25.31 -20.81
N ASN A 160 -7.27 -25.96 -21.18
CA ASN A 160 -6.61 -25.86 -22.49
C ASN A 160 -6.44 -27.18 -23.30
N PRO A 161 -6.72 -28.41 -22.78
CA PRO A 161 -6.60 -29.62 -23.62
C PRO A 161 -7.52 -29.54 -24.85
N GLY A 162 -6.92 -29.48 -26.04
CA GLY A 162 -7.64 -29.37 -27.31
C GLY A 162 -8.16 -27.96 -27.66
N GLY A 163 -7.77 -26.93 -26.89
CA GLY A 163 -8.20 -25.55 -27.09
C GLY A 163 -8.79 -24.90 -25.82
N ARG A 164 -8.92 -23.58 -25.85
CA ARG A 164 -9.34 -22.80 -24.67
C ARG A 164 -10.83 -22.99 -24.38
N ARG A 165 -11.14 -23.49 -23.19
CA ARG A 165 -12.51 -23.73 -22.70
C ARG A 165 -12.66 -23.37 -21.22
N TRP A 166 -13.89 -23.17 -20.80
CA TRP A 166 -14.29 -23.05 -19.41
C TRP A 166 -15.31 -24.14 -19.07
N GLN A 167 -15.36 -24.56 -17.81
CA GLN A 167 -16.39 -25.47 -17.31
C GLN A 167 -16.74 -25.14 -15.86
N VAL A 168 -18.03 -25.21 -15.52
CA VAL A 168 -18.54 -25.10 -14.14
C VAL A 168 -18.77 -26.51 -13.61
N LYS A 169 -18.14 -26.85 -12.49
CA LYS A 169 -18.36 -28.09 -11.75
C LYS A 169 -19.08 -27.84 -10.44
N GLY A 170 -20.08 -28.67 -10.14
CA GLY A 170 -20.68 -28.79 -8.81
C GLY A 170 -19.69 -29.36 -7.78
N ARG A 171 -20.08 -29.33 -6.51
CA ARG A 171 -19.29 -29.84 -5.38
C ARG A 171 -18.98 -31.35 -5.47
N ASP A 172 -19.84 -32.09 -6.15
CA ASP A 172 -19.70 -33.52 -6.47
C ASP A 172 -18.79 -33.79 -7.69
N GLY A 173 -18.30 -32.72 -8.35
CA GLY A 173 -17.52 -32.79 -9.58
C GLY A 173 -18.35 -32.85 -10.87
N ALA A 174 -19.69 -32.87 -10.79
CA ALA A 174 -20.56 -32.91 -11.96
C ALA A 174 -20.41 -31.62 -12.79
N VAL A 175 -20.21 -31.75 -14.10
CA VAL A 175 -20.12 -30.58 -15.01
C VAL A 175 -21.52 -30.02 -15.24
N LEU A 176 -21.79 -28.86 -14.65
CA LEU A 176 -23.07 -28.15 -14.73
C LEU A 176 -23.20 -27.37 -16.05
N ALA A 177 -22.08 -26.86 -16.57
CA ALA A 177 -21.99 -26.21 -17.88
C ALA A 177 -20.55 -26.15 -18.37
N TRP A 178 -20.36 -25.97 -19.67
CA TRP A 178 -19.05 -25.74 -20.28
C TRP A 178 -19.21 -25.00 -21.61
N GLY A 179 -18.11 -24.42 -22.11
CA GLY A 179 -18.08 -23.80 -23.43
C GLY A 179 -16.69 -23.40 -23.89
N PRO A 180 -16.51 -23.08 -25.18
CA PRO A 180 -15.28 -22.50 -25.69
C PRO A 180 -15.08 -21.09 -25.09
N LEU A 181 -13.83 -20.72 -24.81
CA LEU A 181 -13.45 -19.37 -24.40
C LEU A 181 -13.05 -18.55 -25.65
N SER A 182 -14.02 -18.32 -26.53
CA SER A 182 -13.85 -17.60 -27.81
C SER A 182 -14.12 -16.10 -27.73
N GLY A 183 -14.58 -15.61 -26.58
CA GLY A 183 -14.86 -14.20 -26.32
C GLY A 183 -14.99 -13.94 -24.81
N PRO A 184 -15.40 -12.72 -24.39
CA PRO A 184 -15.40 -12.34 -22.97
C PRO A 184 -16.35 -13.20 -22.13
N LEU A 185 -15.81 -13.89 -21.13
CA LEU A 185 -16.62 -14.64 -20.15
C LEU A 185 -16.87 -13.76 -18.93
N VAL A 186 -18.14 -13.50 -18.61
CA VAL A 186 -18.51 -12.61 -17.51
C VAL A 186 -19.07 -13.40 -16.34
N ILE A 187 -18.51 -13.14 -15.18
CA ILE A 187 -18.77 -13.81 -13.91
C ILE A 187 -19.32 -12.75 -12.95
N ARG A 188 -20.52 -12.96 -12.42
CA ARG A 188 -21.25 -11.95 -11.62
C ARG A 188 -21.74 -12.53 -10.30
N PRO A 189 -21.68 -11.80 -9.18
CA PRO A 189 -22.40 -12.17 -7.97
C PRO A 189 -23.92 -12.11 -8.22
N ALA A 190 -24.70 -13.04 -7.65
CA ALA A 190 -26.17 -12.99 -7.74
C ALA A 190 -26.81 -12.05 -6.68
N SER A 191 -26.04 -11.61 -5.67
CA SER A 191 -26.46 -10.64 -4.66
C SER A 191 -25.30 -9.75 -4.20
N PRO A 192 -25.55 -8.58 -3.57
CA PRO A 192 -24.51 -7.70 -3.04
C PRO A 192 -23.65 -8.32 -1.92
N GLU A 193 -24.06 -9.44 -1.34
CA GLU A 193 -23.35 -10.20 -0.31
C GLU A 193 -22.35 -11.19 -0.93
N THR A 194 -22.63 -11.69 -2.14
CA THR A 194 -21.73 -12.60 -2.85
C THR A 194 -20.42 -11.90 -3.26
N ARG A 195 -19.27 -12.55 -3.02
CA ARG A 195 -17.96 -12.14 -3.55
C ARG A 195 -17.45 -13.20 -4.52
N ILE A 196 -16.72 -12.78 -5.55
CA ILE A 196 -16.04 -13.69 -6.48
C ILE A 196 -14.60 -13.87 -6.00
N VAL A 197 -14.16 -15.12 -5.89
CA VAL A 197 -12.81 -15.50 -5.46
C VAL A 197 -12.04 -16.03 -6.65
N LEU A 198 -10.86 -15.47 -6.90
CA LEU A 198 -9.90 -15.99 -7.88
C LEU A 198 -8.83 -16.79 -7.13
N ASP A 199 -8.76 -18.11 -7.38
CA ASP A 199 -7.67 -19.00 -6.96
C ASP A 199 -6.80 -19.25 -8.19
N TYR A 200 -5.87 -18.33 -8.44
CA TYR A 200 -4.92 -18.42 -9.55
C TYR A 200 -3.53 -18.74 -9.02
N ARG A 201 -2.94 -19.78 -9.59
CA ARG A 201 -1.57 -20.22 -9.35
C ARG A 201 -0.80 -19.95 -10.64
N PRO A 202 0.01 -18.88 -10.72
CA PRO A 202 0.75 -18.59 -11.94
C PRO A 202 2.02 -19.46 -12.04
N SER A 203 2.26 -20.04 -13.21
CA SER A 203 3.56 -20.63 -13.55
C SER A 203 4.63 -19.53 -13.68
N GLY A 204 5.22 -19.14 -12.54
CA GLY A 204 6.33 -18.19 -12.48
C GLY A 204 5.94 -16.71 -12.38
N ASN A 205 6.97 -15.87 -12.26
CA ASN A 205 6.89 -14.47 -11.81
C ASN A 205 5.96 -13.56 -12.65
N VAL A 206 4.72 -13.38 -12.19
CA VAL A 206 3.97 -12.14 -12.42
C VAL A 206 4.72 -11.01 -11.70
N ARG A 207 4.77 -9.82 -12.30
CA ARG A 207 5.48 -8.68 -11.70
C ARG A 207 4.70 -8.12 -10.50
N GLY A 208 5.29 -8.20 -9.30
CA GLY A 208 4.86 -7.42 -8.13
C GLY A 208 4.29 -8.22 -6.95
N ARG A 209 3.70 -9.40 -7.19
CA ARG A 209 3.26 -10.34 -6.15
C ARG A 209 3.75 -11.75 -6.52
N ALA A 210 4.40 -12.44 -5.58
CA ALA A 210 4.90 -13.80 -5.76
C ALA A 210 4.13 -14.76 -4.84
N ASN A 211 3.82 -15.95 -5.36
CA ASN A 211 3.06 -17.05 -4.74
C ASN A 211 1.56 -16.75 -4.50
N THR A 212 0.73 -17.59 -5.13
CA THR A 212 -0.74 -17.76 -4.98
C THR A 212 -1.62 -16.52 -4.86
N TYR A 213 -2.47 -16.28 -5.87
CA TYR A 213 -3.58 -15.34 -5.76
C TYR A 213 -4.79 -16.01 -5.12
N PHE A 214 -5.23 -15.46 -3.99
CA PHE A 214 -6.54 -15.74 -3.37
C PHE A 214 -7.33 -14.44 -3.23
N ASP A 215 -7.31 -13.62 -4.28
CA ASP A 215 -7.95 -12.32 -4.25
C ASP A 215 -9.47 -12.46 -4.39
N THR A 216 -10.19 -11.69 -3.57
CA THR A 216 -11.64 -11.75 -3.44
C THR A 216 -12.22 -10.39 -3.80
N TYR A 217 -13.21 -10.37 -4.69
CA TYR A 217 -13.66 -9.15 -5.36
C TYR A 217 -15.17 -8.92 -5.19
N ARG A 218 -15.53 -7.64 -5.12
CA ARG A 218 -16.89 -7.14 -5.37
C ARG A 218 -17.13 -6.98 -6.86
N GLY A 219 -18.40 -6.86 -7.25
CA GLY A 219 -18.77 -6.66 -8.64
C GLY A 219 -18.42 -7.87 -9.51
N GLU A 220 -18.25 -7.62 -10.81
CA GLU A 220 -18.06 -8.67 -11.80
C GLU A 220 -16.57 -8.98 -12.04
N ILE A 221 -16.29 -10.20 -12.46
CA ILE A 221 -15.02 -10.58 -13.09
C ILE A 221 -15.28 -10.87 -14.57
N ILE A 222 -14.44 -10.32 -15.45
CA ILE A 222 -14.51 -10.52 -16.89
C ILE A 222 -13.19 -11.11 -17.37
N LEU A 223 -13.26 -12.28 -18.01
CA LEU A 223 -12.10 -12.94 -18.62
C LEU A 223 -12.06 -12.61 -20.10
N TYR A 224 -11.01 -11.90 -20.54
CA TYR A 224 -10.76 -11.53 -21.93
C TYR A 224 -9.70 -12.46 -22.54
N PRO A 225 -10.07 -13.44 -23.38
CA PRO A 225 -9.10 -14.26 -24.09
C PRO A 225 -8.35 -13.46 -25.17
N SER A 226 -7.02 -13.53 -25.17
CA SER A 226 -6.13 -12.95 -26.18
C SER A 226 -5.15 -14.00 -26.74
N THR A 227 -4.43 -13.71 -27.82
CA THR A 227 -3.37 -14.61 -28.33
C THR A 227 -2.22 -14.80 -27.33
N GLN A 228 -2.06 -13.92 -26.35
CA GLN A 228 -0.99 -13.96 -25.35
C GLN A 228 -1.37 -14.65 -24.04
N GLY A 229 -2.68 -14.81 -23.76
CA GLY A 229 -3.18 -15.45 -22.54
C GLY A 229 -4.62 -15.05 -22.26
N ILE A 230 -5.01 -14.97 -21.00
CA ILE A 230 -6.28 -14.38 -20.54
C ILE A 230 -5.98 -13.15 -19.68
N ASP A 231 -6.57 -12.02 -20.02
CA ASP A 231 -6.62 -10.86 -19.13
C ASP A 231 -7.86 -10.96 -18.25
N THR A 232 -7.69 -10.76 -16.95
CA THR A 232 -8.78 -10.80 -15.95
C THR A 232 -9.05 -9.39 -15.45
N VAL A 233 -10.27 -8.94 -15.64
CA VAL A 233 -10.70 -7.57 -15.33
C VAL A 233 -11.82 -7.59 -14.31
N ASN A 234 -11.64 -6.93 -13.18
CA ASN A 234 -12.70 -6.71 -12.20
C ASN A 234 -13.48 -5.43 -12.54
N ARG A 235 -14.79 -5.53 -12.71
CA ARG A 235 -15.69 -4.40 -13.03
C ARG A 235 -16.70 -4.19 -11.91
N LEU A 236 -16.61 -3.05 -11.24
CA LEU A 236 -17.36 -2.75 -10.03
C LEU A 236 -17.64 -1.24 -9.89
N PRO A 237 -18.60 -0.82 -9.04
CA PRO A 237 -18.80 0.59 -8.69
C PRO A 237 -17.50 1.21 -8.15
N ILE A 238 -17.21 2.45 -8.51
CA ILE A 238 -15.93 3.09 -8.19
C ILE A 238 -15.70 3.24 -6.68
N ASP A 239 -16.75 3.42 -5.89
CA ASP A 239 -16.61 3.50 -4.43
C ASP A 239 -16.28 2.12 -3.83
N ASP A 240 -16.79 1.01 -4.38
CA ASP A 240 -16.37 -0.35 -3.98
C ASP A 240 -14.91 -0.64 -4.37
N TYR A 241 -14.45 -0.14 -5.52
CA TYR A 241 -13.03 -0.18 -5.89
C TYR A 241 -12.15 0.56 -4.89
N LEU A 242 -12.55 1.77 -4.49
CA LEU A 242 -11.81 2.59 -3.53
C LEU A 242 -11.69 1.93 -2.16
N ARG A 243 -12.65 1.08 -1.75
CA ARG A 243 -12.56 0.31 -0.50
C ARG A 243 -11.39 -0.67 -0.53
N GLY A 244 -10.96 -1.14 -1.71
CA GLY A 244 -9.75 -1.94 -1.88
C GLY A 244 -8.47 -1.16 -2.20
N VAL A 245 -8.55 0.16 -2.44
CA VAL A 245 -7.40 1.03 -2.75
C VAL A 245 -7.00 1.90 -1.57
N VAL A 246 -7.92 2.72 -1.04
CA VAL A 246 -7.60 3.71 0.01
C VAL A 246 -6.91 3.09 1.23
N PRO A 247 -7.35 1.95 1.80
CA PRO A 247 -6.64 1.30 2.91
C PRO A 247 -5.31 0.61 2.51
N SER A 248 -5.10 0.32 1.22
CA SER A 248 -3.80 -0.14 0.70
C SER A 248 -2.79 1.01 0.51
N GLU A 249 -3.27 2.26 0.48
CA GLU A 249 -2.48 3.47 0.22
C GLU A 249 -2.26 4.32 1.49
N MET A 250 -3.21 4.31 2.43
CA MET A 250 -3.11 4.99 3.72
C MET A 250 -3.64 4.10 4.86
N PRO A 251 -2.92 3.98 5.99
CA PRO A 251 -3.44 3.33 7.19
C PRO A 251 -4.78 3.93 7.63
N ALA A 252 -5.77 3.06 7.80
CA ALA A 252 -7.15 3.49 8.08
C ALA A 252 -7.37 4.09 9.50
N SER A 253 -6.30 4.17 10.30
CA SER A 253 -6.19 4.87 11.58
C SER A 253 -5.89 6.37 11.43
N TRP A 254 -5.55 6.84 10.22
CA TRP A 254 -5.21 8.24 9.95
C TRP A 254 -6.42 9.18 9.99
N PRO A 255 -6.22 10.49 10.16
CA PRO A 255 -7.33 11.44 10.29
C PRO A 255 -8.25 11.46 9.06
N ASP A 256 -9.56 11.53 9.31
CA ASP A 256 -10.60 11.48 8.26
C ASP A 256 -10.33 12.49 7.11
N ALA A 257 -9.85 13.71 7.39
CA ALA A 257 -9.55 14.70 6.36
C ALA A 257 -8.40 14.27 5.40
N ALA A 258 -7.42 13.53 5.89
CA ALA A 258 -6.35 12.96 5.06
C ALA A 258 -6.87 11.77 4.23
N LEU A 259 -7.67 10.89 4.84
CA LEU A 259 -8.31 9.77 4.14
C LEU A 259 -9.28 10.26 3.05
N GLN A 260 -10.01 11.34 3.29
CA GLN A 260 -10.87 11.99 2.29
C GLN A 260 -10.05 12.61 1.15
N ALA A 261 -8.92 13.25 1.44
CA ALA A 261 -8.03 13.81 0.41
C ALA A 261 -7.39 12.71 -0.46
N GLN A 262 -6.97 11.59 0.14
CA GLN A 262 -6.51 10.40 -0.60
C GLN A 262 -7.64 9.81 -1.43
N THR A 263 -8.83 9.67 -0.88
CA THR A 263 -10.01 9.15 -1.60
C THR A 263 -10.34 10.01 -2.81
N LEU A 264 -10.41 11.34 -2.66
CA LEU A 264 -10.66 12.26 -3.77
C LEU A 264 -9.57 12.16 -4.84
N SER A 265 -8.30 12.07 -4.43
CA SER A 265 -7.17 11.91 -5.36
C SER A 265 -7.26 10.58 -6.12
N ALA A 266 -7.52 9.48 -5.42
CA ALA A 266 -7.68 8.15 -6.01
C ALA A 266 -8.90 8.05 -6.95
N ARG A 267 -10.06 8.54 -6.53
CA ARG A 267 -11.29 8.53 -7.34
C ARG A 267 -11.11 9.35 -8.62
N THR A 268 -10.50 10.53 -8.49
CA THR A 268 -10.25 11.42 -9.63
C THR A 268 -9.24 10.80 -10.60
N TYR A 269 -8.19 10.15 -10.11
CA TYR A 269 -7.25 9.42 -10.93
C TYR A 269 -7.97 8.34 -11.74
N ALA A 270 -8.68 7.42 -11.08
CA ALA A 270 -9.39 6.32 -11.74
C ALA A 270 -10.37 6.82 -12.83
N VAL A 271 -11.14 7.88 -12.58
CA VAL A 271 -12.03 8.49 -13.60
C VAL A 271 -11.24 9.10 -14.77
N PHE A 272 -10.15 9.82 -14.50
CA PHE A 272 -9.30 10.38 -15.55
C PHE A 272 -8.65 9.28 -16.40
N ARG A 273 -8.23 8.16 -15.78
CA ARG A 273 -7.71 6.99 -16.50
C ARG A 273 -8.79 6.32 -17.34
N ALA A 274 -10.00 6.15 -16.83
CA ALA A 274 -11.14 5.62 -17.61
C ALA A 274 -11.46 6.48 -18.84
N GLN A 275 -11.47 7.81 -18.69
CA GLN A 275 -11.67 8.74 -19.82
C GLN A 275 -10.55 8.62 -20.88
N THR A 276 -9.29 8.55 -20.45
CA THR A 276 -8.14 8.45 -21.36
C THR A 276 -7.93 7.06 -21.97
N ARG A 277 -8.41 6.00 -21.32
CA ARG A 277 -8.37 4.60 -21.78
C ARG A 277 -9.72 4.05 -22.27
N ALA A 278 -10.70 4.88 -22.60
CA ALA A 278 -12.06 4.46 -22.99
C ALA A 278 -12.15 3.41 -24.13
N LYS A 279 -11.09 3.24 -24.94
CA LYS A 279 -10.98 2.21 -26.00
C LYS A 279 -10.32 0.89 -25.57
N GLN A 280 -9.80 0.80 -24.35
CA GLN A 280 -9.17 -0.40 -23.80
C GLN A 280 -10.21 -1.28 -23.08
N THR A 281 -9.86 -2.53 -22.78
CA THR A 281 -10.71 -3.48 -22.02
C THR A 281 -10.80 -3.13 -20.53
N TRP A 282 -9.84 -2.37 -20.01
CA TRP A 282 -9.71 -1.93 -18.62
C TRP A 282 -9.33 -0.44 -18.53
N ASP A 283 -9.53 0.15 -17.35
CA ASP A 283 -9.34 1.58 -17.07
C ASP A 283 -8.10 1.84 -16.19
N VAL A 284 -7.80 0.95 -15.25
CA VAL A 284 -6.64 0.98 -14.34
C VAL A 284 -6.10 -0.45 -14.12
N ASP A 285 -4.84 -0.61 -13.74
CA ASP A 285 -4.25 -1.88 -13.32
C ASP A 285 -3.94 -1.94 -11.81
N ASP A 286 -4.02 -3.14 -11.21
CA ASP A 286 -3.59 -3.41 -9.81
C ASP A 286 -2.06 -3.48 -9.73
N SER A 287 -1.43 -2.31 -9.85
CA SER A 287 0.02 -2.18 -9.65
C SER A 287 0.42 -0.75 -9.32
N THR A 288 1.69 -0.55 -8.96
CA THR A 288 2.28 0.78 -8.74
C THR A 288 2.39 1.63 -10.01
N TRP A 289 1.94 1.15 -11.18
CA TRP A 289 1.82 1.96 -12.40
C TRP A 289 0.52 2.79 -12.45
N ASP A 290 -0.55 2.27 -11.86
CA ASP A 290 -1.81 3.00 -11.66
C ASP A 290 -2.09 3.12 -10.15
N GLN A 291 -2.76 2.14 -9.52
CA GLN A 291 -3.08 2.15 -8.09
C GLN A 291 -3.08 0.73 -7.51
N VAL A 292 -2.60 0.57 -6.28
CA VAL A 292 -2.58 -0.73 -5.59
C VAL A 292 -3.99 -1.09 -5.11
N TYR A 293 -4.51 -2.26 -5.50
CA TYR A 293 -5.89 -2.68 -5.28
C TYR A 293 -5.98 -4.11 -4.73
N HIS A 294 -6.24 -4.24 -3.43
CA HIS A 294 -6.28 -5.55 -2.74
C HIS A 294 -7.70 -6.15 -2.62
N GLY A 295 -8.61 -5.71 -3.49
CA GLY A 295 -9.98 -6.23 -3.51
C GLY A 295 -10.73 -5.99 -2.19
N TRP A 296 -11.63 -6.93 -1.87
CA TRP A 296 -12.51 -6.85 -0.72
C TRP A 296 -11.82 -7.18 0.63
N TRP A 297 -10.61 -7.76 0.61
CA TRP A 297 -9.88 -8.06 1.86
C TRP A 297 -9.29 -6.83 2.54
N ALA A 298 -9.01 -5.75 1.79
CA ALA A 298 -8.44 -4.54 2.35
C ALA A 298 -9.47 -3.55 2.91
N GLU A 299 -10.78 -3.74 2.65
CA GLU A 299 -11.82 -2.80 3.08
C GLU A 299 -11.79 -2.59 4.58
N HIS A 300 -11.86 -1.34 5.05
CA HIS A 300 -11.81 -1.06 6.49
C HIS A 300 -12.85 0.01 6.86
N PRO A 301 -13.60 -0.14 7.98
CA PRO A 301 -14.64 0.82 8.35
C PRO A 301 -14.18 2.28 8.41
N GLY A 302 -12.93 2.52 8.83
CA GLY A 302 -12.31 3.85 8.85
C GLY A 302 -12.20 4.51 7.47
N THR A 303 -11.63 3.83 6.47
CA THR A 303 -11.52 4.34 5.10
C THR A 303 -12.87 4.35 4.40
N ASN A 304 -13.74 3.37 4.66
CA ASN A 304 -15.10 3.33 4.13
C ASN A 304 -15.88 4.60 4.48
N ARG A 305 -15.79 5.12 5.71
CA ARG A 305 -16.42 6.42 6.08
C ARG A 305 -15.91 7.59 5.23
N ALA A 306 -14.60 7.65 4.94
CA ALA A 306 -14.03 8.71 4.09
C ALA A 306 -14.44 8.56 2.61
N ILE A 307 -14.61 7.33 2.14
CA ILE A 307 -15.14 6.99 0.82
C ILE A 307 -16.59 7.46 0.69
N ASP A 308 -17.45 7.04 1.62
CA ASP A 308 -18.87 7.37 1.64
C ASP A 308 -19.10 8.88 1.83
N ALA A 309 -18.31 9.56 2.67
CA ALA A 309 -18.39 11.01 2.89
C ALA A 309 -18.01 11.86 1.66
N THR A 310 -17.30 11.27 0.69
CA THR A 310 -16.90 11.93 -0.57
C THR A 310 -17.59 11.31 -1.79
N ALA A 311 -18.67 10.54 -1.60
CA ALA A 311 -19.34 9.79 -2.67
C ALA A 311 -19.73 10.66 -3.88
N GLY A 312 -19.25 10.26 -5.07
CA GLY A 312 -19.44 10.97 -6.32
C GLY A 312 -18.62 12.26 -6.53
N GLN A 313 -17.80 12.66 -5.56
CA GLN A 313 -16.96 13.86 -5.62
C GLN A 313 -15.60 13.60 -6.27
N LEU A 314 -15.19 14.49 -7.17
CA LEU A 314 -13.88 14.50 -7.84
C LEU A 314 -13.20 15.86 -7.66
N ILE A 315 -11.88 15.88 -7.87
CA ILE A 315 -11.08 17.10 -7.99
C ILE A 315 -11.21 17.61 -9.43
N SER A 316 -11.66 18.85 -9.58
CA SER A 316 -11.92 19.49 -10.88
C SER A 316 -11.03 20.69 -11.15
N SER A 317 -10.50 20.76 -12.37
CA SER A 317 -9.81 21.94 -12.91
C SER A 317 -10.61 22.47 -14.10
N GLY A 318 -11.09 23.71 -14.01
CA GLY A 318 -11.85 24.34 -15.10
C GLY A 318 -13.13 23.60 -15.49
N GLY A 319 -13.77 22.90 -14.54
CA GLY A 319 -14.96 22.07 -14.79
C GLY A 319 -14.66 20.70 -15.44
N GLN A 320 -13.40 20.40 -15.73
CA GLN A 320 -12.96 19.08 -16.20
C GLN A 320 -12.43 18.24 -15.02
N VAL A 321 -12.38 16.91 -15.19
CA VAL A 321 -11.75 16.00 -14.22
C VAL A 321 -10.25 16.29 -14.19
N ALA A 322 -9.68 16.58 -13.02
CA ALA A 322 -8.26 16.89 -12.89
C ALA A 322 -7.40 15.62 -13.00
N GLN A 323 -6.20 15.75 -13.57
CA GLN A 323 -5.21 14.68 -13.51
C GLN A 323 -4.52 14.71 -12.13
N THR A 324 -4.81 13.73 -11.29
CA THR A 324 -4.35 13.70 -9.88
C THR A 324 -3.28 12.64 -9.70
N TYR A 325 -2.36 12.85 -8.76
CA TYR A 325 -1.31 11.89 -8.39
C TYR A 325 -1.04 11.99 -6.89
N TYR A 326 -0.46 10.94 -6.32
CA TYR A 326 -0.11 10.88 -4.91
C TYR A 326 1.12 10.00 -4.68
N PHE A 327 1.84 10.23 -3.56
CA PHE A 327 3.08 9.54 -3.22
C PHE A 327 3.34 9.61 -1.70
N ALA A 328 4.23 8.76 -1.18
CA ALA A 328 4.40 8.55 0.26
C ALA A 328 4.86 9.80 1.04
N THR A 329 6.10 10.25 0.86
CA THR A 329 6.72 11.36 1.61
C THR A 329 7.38 12.36 0.69
N CYS A 330 7.44 13.62 1.13
CA CYS A 330 7.86 14.80 0.39
C CYS A 330 9.07 15.53 1.01
N ASP A 331 9.39 15.28 2.28
CA ASP A 331 10.38 16.03 3.08
C ASP A 331 10.18 17.56 2.94
N GLY A 332 8.92 17.99 3.03
CA GLY A 332 8.52 19.39 2.94
C GLY A 332 8.46 20.02 1.53
N TRP A 333 8.62 19.25 0.43
CA TRP A 333 8.43 19.76 -0.94
C TRP A 333 7.76 18.77 -1.91
N THR A 334 6.84 19.28 -2.72
CA THR A 334 6.32 18.56 -3.89
C THR A 334 6.96 19.09 -5.19
N GLU A 335 6.70 18.44 -6.31
CA GLU A 335 7.36 18.64 -7.60
C GLU A 335 6.38 18.95 -8.74
N ASN A 336 6.86 19.70 -9.75
CA ASN A 336 6.15 19.95 -11.00
C ASN A 336 6.08 18.69 -11.88
N ASN A 337 4.93 18.43 -12.53
CA ASN A 337 4.78 17.22 -13.37
C ASN A 337 5.80 17.11 -14.52
N GLU A 338 6.19 18.22 -15.16
CA GLU A 338 7.15 18.22 -16.27
C GLU A 338 8.59 17.93 -15.82
N ASN A 339 8.93 18.16 -14.55
CA ASN A 339 10.24 17.83 -14.02
C ASN A 339 10.42 16.32 -13.77
N VAL A 340 9.32 15.57 -13.69
CA VAL A 340 9.32 14.12 -13.41
C VAL A 340 9.00 13.29 -14.65
N TRP A 341 8.06 13.74 -15.48
CA TRP A 341 7.57 12.99 -16.65
C TRP A 341 7.71 13.75 -17.98
N GLY A 342 8.19 15.00 -17.95
CA GLY A 342 8.14 15.89 -19.11
C GLY A 342 6.72 16.29 -19.51
N GLY A 343 6.56 16.73 -20.75
CA GLY A 343 5.26 17.10 -21.31
C GLY A 343 4.80 18.50 -20.91
N THR A 344 3.48 18.73 -20.98
CA THR A 344 2.89 20.05 -20.74
C THR A 344 2.78 20.32 -19.23
N PRO A 345 3.22 21.48 -18.72
CA PRO A 345 2.97 21.88 -17.33
C PRO A 345 1.47 21.99 -17.05
N LEU A 346 0.99 21.28 -16.02
CA LEU A 346 -0.40 21.37 -15.57
C LEU A 346 -0.50 22.34 -14.39
N PRO A 347 -1.40 23.34 -14.44
CA PRO A 347 -1.43 24.47 -13.49
C PRO A 347 -1.75 24.05 -12.05
N TYR A 348 -2.32 22.86 -11.87
CA TYR A 348 -2.66 22.26 -10.58
C TYR A 348 -1.73 21.10 -10.16
N LEU A 349 -0.71 20.72 -10.95
CA LEU A 349 0.33 19.78 -10.53
C LEU A 349 1.67 20.51 -10.42
N ARG A 350 1.71 21.49 -9.52
CA ARG A 350 2.87 22.34 -9.25
C ARG A 350 3.56 21.91 -7.96
N GLY A 351 4.88 22.05 -7.93
CA GLY A 351 5.65 21.89 -6.71
C GLY A 351 5.31 22.97 -5.70
N ILE A 352 4.93 22.57 -4.49
CA ILE A 352 4.64 23.44 -3.36
C ILE A 352 5.63 23.20 -2.21
N ARG A 353 5.80 24.20 -1.36
CA ARG A 353 6.47 24.03 -0.07
C ARG A 353 5.45 23.48 0.93
N ASP A 354 5.68 22.26 1.40
CA ASP A 354 4.75 21.47 2.22
C ASP A 354 5.10 21.53 3.72
N VAL A 355 5.02 22.75 4.26
CA VAL A 355 5.46 23.07 5.63
C VAL A 355 4.43 23.89 6.40
N ASP A 356 4.50 23.84 7.72
CA ASP A 356 3.72 24.69 8.61
C ASP A 356 4.25 26.15 8.66
N ALA A 357 3.61 27.00 9.48
CA ALA A 357 3.98 28.40 9.63
C ALA A 357 5.37 28.63 10.26
N SER A 358 5.95 27.64 10.94
CA SER A 358 7.33 27.68 11.44
C SER A 358 8.35 27.27 10.37
N GLY A 359 7.88 26.71 9.25
CA GLY A 359 8.72 26.17 8.18
C GLY A 359 9.10 24.69 8.35
N LYS A 360 8.52 24.01 9.34
CA LYS A 360 8.68 22.57 9.58
C LYS A 360 7.84 21.75 8.59
N PRO A 361 8.38 20.69 7.96
CA PRO A 361 7.61 19.80 7.08
C PRO A 361 6.40 19.17 7.76
N PHE A 362 5.27 19.10 7.05
CA PHE A 362 4.09 18.37 7.56
C PHE A 362 4.35 16.87 7.70
N ASP A 363 5.29 16.32 6.91
CA ASP A 363 5.73 14.92 6.99
C ASP A 363 7.01 14.72 7.84
N GLU A 364 7.35 15.67 8.72
CA GLU A 364 8.52 15.50 9.60
C GLU A 364 8.40 14.22 10.46
N GLY A 365 9.46 13.41 10.44
CA GLY A 365 9.52 12.13 11.14
C GLY A 365 8.87 10.96 10.40
N ALA A 366 8.27 11.18 9.22
CA ALA A 366 7.68 10.10 8.43
C ALA A 366 8.73 9.09 7.94
N PRO A 367 8.45 7.77 7.98
CA PRO A 367 9.31 6.75 7.39
C PRO A 367 9.62 7.04 5.92
N GLY A 368 10.92 7.09 5.59
CA GLY A 368 11.37 7.41 4.23
C GLY A 368 11.33 8.89 3.85
N ALA A 369 11.00 9.83 4.76
CA ALA A 369 11.27 11.25 4.54
C ALA A 369 12.79 11.51 4.43
N LYS A 370 13.61 10.76 5.17
CA LYS A 370 15.07 10.70 5.07
C LYS A 370 15.54 9.25 5.12
N TRP A 371 16.54 8.89 4.33
CA TRP A 371 17.00 7.51 4.19
C TRP A 371 18.46 7.44 3.73
N SER A 372 19.08 6.26 3.87
CA SER A 372 20.39 5.95 3.32
C SER A 372 20.40 4.52 2.76
N THR A 373 21.11 4.30 1.66
CA THR A 373 21.29 2.97 1.08
C THR A 373 22.12 2.02 1.94
N GLY A 374 22.89 2.56 2.90
CA GLY A 374 24.04 1.84 3.47
C GLY A 374 25.23 1.83 2.50
N SER A 375 26.35 1.26 2.97
CA SER A 375 27.66 1.37 2.31
C SER A 375 27.86 0.35 1.19
N PHE A 376 28.45 0.78 0.08
CA PHE A 376 28.91 -0.02 -1.06
C PHE A 376 30.15 0.67 -1.69
N THR A 377 30.89 0.01 -2.58
CA THR A 377 32.10 0.60 -3.21
C THR A 377 31.82 1.22 -4.58
N SER A 378 32.68 2.14 -5.04
CA SER A 378 32.55 2.74 -6.37
C SER A 378 32.69 1.70 -7.49
N ASN A 379 33.45 0.63 -7.25
CA ASN A 379 33.52 -0.56 -8.09
C ASN A 379 32.18 -1.31 -8.16
N GLN A 380 31.49 -1.54 -7.03
CA GLN A 380 30.14 -2.12 -7.04
C GLN A 380 29.13 -1.25 -7.81
N LEU A 381 29.27 0.07 -7.76
CA LEU A 381 28.46 1.00 -8.56
C LEU A 381 28.80 0.95 -10.06
N PHE A 382 30.07 0.76 -10.41
CA PHE A 382 30.48 0.49 -11.79
C PHE A 382 29.88 -0.82 -12.30
N GLU A 383 30.00 -1.91 -11.54
CA GLU A 383 29.52 -3.24 -11.88
C GLU A 383 28.00 -3.28 -12.15
N LEU A 384 27.20 -2.52 -11.40
CA LEU A 384 25.75 -2.43 -11.65
C LEU A 384 25.42 -1.54 -12.86
N LEU A 385 26.17 -0.45 -13.09
CA LEU A 385 25.91 0.50 -14.17
C LEU A 385 26.41 0.03 -15.54
N ARG A 386 27.49 -0.77 -15.61
CA ARG A 386 28.01 -1.34 -16.87
C ARG A 386 27.07 -2.36 -17.53
N THR A 387 26.00 -2.76 -16.86
CA THR A 387 24.98 -3.70 -17.39
C THR A 387 24.12 -3.10 -18.52
N ASP A 388 24.28 -1.81 -18.82
CA ASP A 388 23.54 -1.14 -19.89
C ASP A 388 24.43 -0.10 -20.63
N PRO A 389 24.46 -0.12 -21.97
CA PRO A 389 25.15 0.89 -22.78
C PRO A 389 24.77 2.35 -22.50
N ALA A 390 23.62 2.63 -21.90
CA ALA A 390 23.22 3.98 -21.49
C ALA A 390 23.98 4.49 -20.24
N THR A 391 24.52 3.60 -19.40
CA THR A 391 25.18 3.94 -18.13
C THR A 391 26.64 3.48 -18.03
N ASP A 392 27.10 2.57 -18.89
CA ASP A 392 28.49 2.12 -18.91
C ASP A 392 29.47 3.27 -19.28
N VAL A 393 30.35 3.64 -18.36
CA VAL A 393 31.42 4.62 -18.57
C VAL A 393 32.81 4.05 -18.24
N GLY A 394 32.94 2.72 -18.10
CA GLY A 394 34.07 2.11 -17.41
C GLY A 394 34.09 2.45 -15.91
N PRO A 395 35.15 2.04 -15.16
CA PRO A 395 35.33 2.41 -13.76
C PRO A 395 35.09 3.90 -13.49
N ILE A 396 34.25 4.17 -12.48
CA ILE A 396 33.71 5.51 -12.21
C ILE A 396 34.79 6.39 -11.59
N ARG A 397 34.90 7.61 -12.10
CA ARG A 397 35.81 8.67 -11.63
C ARG A 397 35.08 9.85 -11.01
N SER A 398 33.87 10.17 -11.47
CA SER A 398 33.02 11.14 -10.78
C SER A 398 31.53 10.96 -11.08
N ILE A 399 30.71 11.42 -10.13
CA ILE A 399 29.27 11.61 -10.30
C ILE A 399 28.95 13.06 -9.96
N ASP A 400 28.27 13.72 -10.90
CA ASP A 400 27.82 15.10 -10.86
C ASP A 400 26.30 15.10 -10.65
N LEU A 401 25.89 15.55 -9.45
CA LEU A 401 24.51 15.63 -8.96
C LEU A 401 24.07 17.10 -8.82
N THR A 402 24.68 18.00 -9.59
CA THR A 402 24.45 19.45 -9.49
C THR A 402 23.13 19.90 -10.13
N SER A 403 22.61 19.15 -11.12
CA SER A 403 21.41 19.51 -11.86
C SER A 403 20.16 19.07 -11.09
N ARG A 404 19.51 20.02 -10.41
CA ARG A 404 18.34 19.80 -9.53
C ARG A 404 17.20 20.79 -9.79
N THR A 405 16.00 20.37 -9.42
CA THR A 405 14.79 21.19 -9.36
C THR A 405 14.74 22.00 -8.06
N PRO A 406 13.80 22.95 -7.91
CA PRO A 406 13.57 23.66 -6.64
C PRO A 406 13.16 22.75 -5.47
N SER A 407 12.61 21.54 -5.70
CA SER A 407 12.32 20.56 -4.65
C SER A 407 13.55 19.77 -4.19
N GLY A 408 14.72 20.00 -4.83
CA GLY A 408 15.94 19.25 -4.61
C GLY A 408 16.05 17.96 -5.43
N ARG A 409 14.99 17.51 -6.10
CA ARG A 409 15.06 16.33 -6.99
C ARG A 409 16.05 16.56 -8.12
N LEU A 410 16.75 15.50 -8.50
CA LEU A 410 17.68 15.53 -9.63
C LEU A 410 16.89 15.72 -10.94
N ILE A 411 17.50 16.41 -11.90
CA ILE A 411 17.05 16.51 -13.31
C ILE A 411 17.87 15.56 -14.18
N ALA A 412 19.15 15.38 -13.84
CA ALA A 412 20.07 14.45 -14.51
C ALA A 412 21.13 13.94 -13.53
N VAL A 413 21.57 12.71 -13.74
CA VAL A 413 22.76 12.13 -13.10
C VAL A 413 23.86 12.05 -14.16
N LYS A 414 24.95 12.80 -13.97
CA LYS A 414 26.07 12.80 -14.91
C LYS A 414 27.24 12.01 -14.34
N ILE A 415 27.59 10.92 -15.02
CA ILE A 415 28.55 9.90 -14.59
C ILE A 415 29.76 9.98 -15.50
N THR A 416 30.95 10.12 -14.94
CA THR A 416 32.22 10.11 -15.68
C THR A 416 33.05 8.93 -15.20
N GLY A 417 33.58 8.15 -16.13
CA GLY A 417 34.49 7.04 -15.86
C GLY A 417 35.69 7.04 -16.80
N THR A 418 36.44 5.94 -16.83
CA THR A 418 37.63 5.80 -17.69
C THR A 418 37.31 5.85 -19.19
N SER A 419 36.11 5.44 -19.58
CA SER A 419 35.69 5.26 -20.98
C SER A 419 34.85 6.43 -21.51
N GLY A 420 34.60 7.47 -20.71
CA GLY A 420 33.89 8.68 -21.12
C GLY A 420 32.93 9.22 -20.04
N THR A 421 32.00 10.07 -20.48
CA THR A 421 30.97 10.69 -19.63
C THR A 421 29.60 10.44 -20.24
N LYS A 422 28.61 10.09 -19.41
CA LYS A 422 27.20 9.95 -19.80
C LYS A 422 26.31 10.73 -18.84
N SER A 423 25.24 11.32 -19.37
CA SER A 423 24.19 11.97 -18.58
C SER A 423 22.91 11.17 -18.76
N VAL A 424 22.31 10.72 -17.66
CA VAL A 424 21.13 9.86 -17.65
C VAL A 424 20.02 10.45 -16.79
N SER A 425 18.77 10.04 -17.04
CA SER A 425 17.68 10.46 -16.16
C SER A 425 17.84 9.81 -14.77
N PRO A 426 17.44 10.51 -13.69
CA PRO A 426 17.51 9.96 -12.33
C PRO A 426 16.68 8.69 -12.15
N GLU A 427 15.58 8.55 -12.88
CA GLU A 427 14.70 7.37 -12.84
C GLU A 427 15.40 6.14 -13.45
N LEU A 428 16.18 6.33 -14.53
CA LEU A 428 16.98 5.25 -15.12
C LEU A 428 18.09 4.80 -14.15
N PHE A 429 18.75 5.76 -13.48
CA PHE A 429 19.72 5.45 -12.44
C PHE A 429 19.07 4.72 -11.26
N GLN A 430 17.95 5.24 -10.74
CA GLN A 430 17.19 4.68 -9.63
C GLN A 430 16.72 3.25 -9.93
N ALA A 431 16.14 3.02 -11.12
CA ALA A 431 15.66 1.71 -11.54
C ALA A 431 16.80 0.69 -11.67
N LYS A 432 17.98 1.09 -12.16
CA LYS A 432 19.16 0.23 -12.25
C LYS A 432 19.71 -0.13 -10.88
N PHE A 433 19.95 0.89 -10.05
CA PHE A 433 20.41 0.71 -8.69
C PHE A 433 19.46 -0.20 -7.92
N ASN A 434 18.17 0.12 -7.87
CA ASN A 434 17.18 -0.68 -7.13
C ASN A 434 17.09 -2.13 -7.62
N ARG A 435 17.28 -2.37 -8.92
CA ARG A 435 17.27 -3.73 -9.50
C ARG A 435 18.53 -4.53 -9.18
N LEU A 436 19.70 -3.90 -9.17
CA LEU A 436 21.02 -4.57 -9.21
C LEU A 436 21.92 -4.26 -8.00
N ARG A 437 21.40 -3.53 -7.00
CA ARG A 437 22.14 -3.19 -5.78
C ARG A 437 22.71 -4.44 -5.08
N PRO A 438 23.90 -4.35 -4.45
CA PRO A 438 24.48 -5.45 -3.71
C PRO A 438 23.57 -5.96 -2.57
N PRO A 439 23.73 -7.22 -2.12
CA PRO A 439 23.10 -7.72 -0.90
C PRO A 439 23.35 -6.80 0.30
N GLY A 440 22.34 -6.59 1.14
CA GLY A 440 22.42 -5.69 2.29
C GLY A 440 22.22 -4.20 1.97
N VAL A 441 22.38 -3.77 0.71
CA VAL A 441 22.16 -2.38 0.30
C VAL A 441 20.65 -2.11 0.14
N LYS A 442 20.18 -1.03 0.77
CA LYS A 442 18.77 -0.58 0.70
C LYS A 442 18.48 0.11 -0.64
N ALA A 443 17.22 0.15 -1.03
CA ALA A 443 16.77 0.81 -2.26
C ALA A 443 16.76 2.34 -2.12
N LEU A 444 16.98 3.04 -3.23
CA LEU A 444 16.71 4.47 -3.39
C LEU A 444 15.19 4.68 -3.43
N LEU A 445 14.65 5.47 -2.50
CA LEU A 445 13.20 5.70 -2.41
C LEU A 445 12.71 6.86 -3.30
N SER A 446 13.61 7.72 -3.75
CA SER A 446 13.29 8.85 -4.63
C SER A 446 14.46 9.21 -5.57
N THR A 447 14.24 10.23 -6.38
CA THR A 447 15.26 10.90 -7.22
C THR A 447 15.90 12.11 -6.52
N ASN A 448 15.66 12.30 -5.21
CA ASN A 448 16.33 13.29 -4.39
C ASN A 448 17.32 12.61 -3.44
N PHE A 449 18.57 12.47 -3.88
CA PHE A 449 19.66 11.89 -3.09
C PHE A 449 21.00 12.54 -3.43
N ASP A 450 21.95 12.44 -2.52
CA ASP A 450 23.35 12.85 -2.68
C ASP A 450 24.29 11.69 -2.32
N VAL A 451 25.55 11.76 -2.73
CA VAL A 451 26.58 10.80 -2.30
C VAL A 451 27.10 11.21 -0.92
N ARG A 452 27.29 10.23 -0.04
CA ARG A 452 28.00 10.38 1.22
C ARG A 452 29.13 9.37 1.31
N TRP A 453 30.32 9.85 1.59
CA TRP A 453 31.49 9.00 1.80
C TRP A 453 31.42 8.31 3.16
N THR A 454 31.80 7.03 3.20
CA THR A 454 31.89 6.25 4.44
C THR A 454 33.32 5.91 4.83
N SER A 455 34.32 6.21 3.97
CA SER A 455 35.75 6.22 4.31
C SER A 455 36.32 7.65 4.44
N PRO A 456 37.45 7.86 5.15
CA PRO A 456 38.03 9.19 5.38
C PRO A 456 38.68 9.83 4.14
N ASP A 457 39.11 9.04 3.16
CA ASP A 457 40.05 9.46 2.10
C ASP A 457 39.39 10.09 0.86
N ALA A 458 38.09 10.38 0.92
CA ALA A 458 37.30 10.78 -0.24
C ALA A 458 36.93 12.27 -0.25
N VAL A 459 37.32 12.96 -1.33
CA VAL A 459 37.21 14.42 -1.43
C VAL A 459 35.87 14.84 -2.03
N LYS A 460 35.10 15.63 -1.27
CA LYS A 460 33.95 16.38 -1.80
C LYS A 460 34.46 17.60 -2.58
N LEU A 461 34.29 17.61 -3.91
CA LEU A 461 34.63 18.76 -4.74
C LEU A 461 33.46 19.75 -4.78
N THR A 462 33.44 20.71 -3.84
CA THR A 462 32.53 21.86 -3.90
C THR A 462 32.94 22.80 -5.03
N GLN A 463 32.05 23.08 -5.97
CA GLN A 463 32.31 24.05 -7.04
C GLN A 463 32.36 25.47 -6.45
N ALA A 464 33.42 26.22 -6.76
CA ALA A 464 33.60 27.57 -6.24
C ALA A 464 32.77 28.61 -7.01
N GLY A 465 31.92 29.34 -6.28
CA GLY A 465 31.50 30.71 -6.59
C GLY A 465 30.63 30.94 -7.83
N ALA A 466 29.30 30.95 -7.65
CA ALA A 466 28.44 31.84 -8.42
C ALA A 466 28.33 33.17 -7.65
N THR A 467 28.74 34.28 -8.27
CA THR A 467 28.76 35.61 -7.62
C THR A 467 27.35 36.14 -7.37
N PRO A 468 26.98 36.57 -6.15
CA PRO A 468 25.71 37.24 -5.91
C PRO A 468 25.65 38.60 -6.63
N MET A 469 24.52 38.92 -7.25
CA MET A 469 24.28 40.29 -7.73
C MET A 469 24.11 41.26 -6.54
N PRO A 470 24.59 42.51 -6.64
CA PRO A 470 24.47 43.49 -5.56
C PRO A 470 23.00 43.92 -5.36
N ALA A 471 22.58 44.00 -4.10
CA ALA A 471 21.23 44.39 -3.72
C ALA A 471 20.93 45.86 -4.07
N ARG A 472 19.79 46.11 -4.73
CA ARG A 472 19.28 47.46 -4.97
C ARG A 472 18.20 47.78 -3.93
N ALA A 473 18.41 48.86 -3.16
CA ALA A 473 17.48 49.29 -2.13
C ALA A 473 16.08 49.63 -2.69
N THR A 474 15.02 49.20 -1.99
CA THR A 474 13.63 49.54 -2.28
C THR A 474 13.02 50.42 -1.18
N PRO A 475 12.19 51.43 -1.54
CA PRO A 475 11.55 52.33 -0.58
C PRO A 475 10.22 51.78 -0.04
N ARG A 476 9.84 52.22 1.18
CA ARG A 476 8.55 51.89 1.84
C ARG A 476 7.42 52.86 1.45
N ILE A 477 6.30 52.33 0.95
CA ILE A 477 4.90 52.84 1.03
C ILE A 477 4.02 51.56 0.90
N GLY A 478 2.85 51.35 1.51
CA GLY A 478 1.97 52.11 2.41
C GLY A 478 0.54 51.56 2.20
N GLY A 479 -0.16 51.16 3.26
CA GLY A 479 -1.31 50.23 3.15
C GLY A 479 -2.69 50.86 2.93
N ILE A 480 -3.51 50.19 2.11
CA ILE A 480 -4.99 50.22 2.01
C ILE A 480 -5.42 48.90 1.33
N GLY A 481 -6.56 48.26 1.58
CA GLY A 481 -7.68 48.50 2.53
C GLY A 481 -8.62 47.28 2.55
N SER A 482 -9.76 47.33 3.25
CA SER A 482 -10.76 46.24 3.29
C SER A 482 -12.08 46.61 2.60
N THR A 483 -12.80 45.62 2.05
CA THR A 483 -14.24 45.74 1.76
C THR A 483 -14.92 44.38 1.87
N VAL A 484 -16.00 44.32 2.65
CA VAL A 484 -16.88 43.16 2.82
C VAL A 484 -18.13 43.37 1.99
N VAL A 485 -18.66 42.31 1.36
CA VAL A 485 -20.02 42.31 0.79
C VAL A 485 -20.77 41.07 1.28
N SER A 486 -21.95 41.31 1.84
CA SER A 486 -22.89 40.31 2.35
C SER A 486 -24.04 40.06 1.36
N GLY A 487 -24.65 38.87 1.42
CA GLY A 487 -25.87 38.53 0.70
C GLY A 487 -26.54 37.31 1.34
N ALA A 488 -27.88 37.35 1.51
CA ALA A 488 -28.62 36.38 2.32
C ALA A 488 -29.99 35.99 1.72
N GLY A 489 -30.49 34.82 2.12
CA GLY A 489 -31.86 34.34 1.87
C GLY A 489 -32.09 33.70 0.48
N SER A 490 -33.08 32.82 0.27
CA SER A 490 -34.07 32.16 1.14
C SER A 490 -34.77 31.04 0.32
N GLY A 491 -35.46 30.08 0.95
CA GLY A 491 -36.51 29.30 0.26
C GLY A 491 -36.63 27.83 0.63
N ILE A 492 -37.58 27.51 1.52
CA ILE A 492 -38.10 26.16 1.75
C ILE A 492 -39.47 26.05 1.05
N VAL A 493 -39.75 24.93 0.40
CA VAL A 493 -41.11 24.47 0.07
C VAL A 493 -41.21 22.98 0.40
N ALA A 494 -42.32 22.55 0.99
CA ALA A 494 -42.58 21.19 1.45
C ALA A 494 -44.04 20.79 1.17
N LEU A 495 -44.41 19.57 1.62
CA LEU A 495 -45.74 18.91 1.65
C LEU A 495 -46.07 17.99 0.44
N PRO A 496 -46.90 16.94 0.62
CA PRO A 496 -47.12 16.13 1.84
C PRO A 496 -47.15 14.59 1.57
N GLY A 497 -47.18 13.77 2.62
CA GLY A 497 -47.50 12.33 2.48
C GLY A 497 -47.03 11.46 3.64
N VAL A 498 -47.75 11.46 4.77
CA VAL A 498 -47.48 10.59 5.93
C VAL A 498 -48.50 9.46 5.97
N ASN A 499 -48.08 8.25 6.27
CA ASN A 499 -48.88 7.35 7.12
C ASN A 499 -47.96 6.48 7.98
N LEU A 500 -48.20 6.53 9.30
CA LEU A 500 -47.47 5.80 10.33
C LEU A 500 -48.38 4.69 10.87
N LEU A 501 -47.83 3.49 11.05
CA LEU A 501 -48.39 2.46 11.93
C LEU A 501 -47.24 1.71 12.61
N ALA A 502 -47.37 1.50 13.91
CA ALA A 502 -46.44 0.77 14.77
C ALA A 502 -47.28 -0.07 15.78
N PRO A 503 -46.65 -0.81 16.71
CA PRO A 503 -45.95 -2.06 16.47
C PRO A 503 -46.65 -3.25 17.18
N GLN A 504 -46.24 -4.49 16.87
CA GLN A 504 -46.69 -5.71 17.58
C GLN A 504 -45.50 -6.64 17.86
N GLN A 505 -45.44 -7.15 19.09
CA GLN A 505 -44.48 -8.13 19.62
C GLN A 505 -45.08 -8.71 20.92
N PRO A 506 -44.61 -9.84 21.50
CA PRO A 506 -44.03 -11.06 20.92
C PRO A 506 -44.87 -12.32 21.28
N ALA A 507 -44.47 -13.51 20.80
CA ALA A 507 -44.89 -14.80 21.37
C ALA A 507 -43.83 -15.91 21.19
N ALA A 508 -43.61 -16.70 22.24
CA ALA A 508 -42.80 -17.93 22.33
C ALA A 508 -43.14 -18.64 23.68
N PRO A 509 -42.66 -19.87 24.02
CA PRO A 509 -41.93 -20.87 23.23
C PRO A 509 -42.55 -22.30 23.33
N GLY A 510 -41.89 -23.32 22.73
CA GLY A 510 -42.16 -24.75 22.98
C GLY A 510 -41.01 -25.65 22.51
N GLY A 511 -40.55 -26.59 23.36
CA GLY A 511 -39.43 -27.53 23.10
C GLY A 511 -39.85 -28.85 22.40
N PRO A 512 -39.09 -29.99 22.50
CA PRO A 512 -38.15 -30.36 23.56
C PRO A 512 -36.76 -30.93 23.12
N GLN A 513 -35.92 -31.30 24.11
CA GLN A 513 -34.62 -31.98 23.94
C GLN A 513 -34.70 -33.52 24.02
N VAL A 514 -33.65 -34.24 23.55
CA VAL A 514 -33.34 -35.64 23.94
C VAL A 514 -31.82 -35.84 24.15
N GLN A 515 -31.46 -36.72 25.09
CA GLN A 515 -30.12 -37.00 25.65
C GLN A 515 -29.20 -37.91 24.82
N ALA A 516 -27.93 -37.99 25.25
CA ALA A 516 -26.89 -38.92 24.78
C ALA A 516 -26.52 -40.01 25.83
N THR A 517 -25.92 -41.12 25.38
CA THR A 517 -25.39 -42.23 26.21
C THR A 517 -24.17 -42.92 25.56
N PRO A 518 -23.33 -43.70 26.29
CA PRO A 518 -21.86 -43.62 26.13
C PRO A 518 -21.13 -44.86 25.55
N THR A 519 -19.81 -44.69 25.37
CA THR A 519 -18.82 -45.63 24.80
C THR A 519 -18.13 -46.52 25.87
N PRO A 520 -17.70 -47.75 25.55
CA PRO A 520 -16.75 -48.55 26.36
C PRO A 520 -15.28 -48.39 25.93
N ALA A 521 -14.33 -48.67 26.82
CA ALA A 521 -12.88 -48.40 26.66
C ALA A 521 -12.00 -49.67 26.45
N PRO A 522 -10.79 -49.54 25.84
CA PRO A 522 -9.78 -50.60 25.77
C PRO A 522 -8.59 -50.42 26.75
N THR A 523 -7.82 -51.50 26.97
CA THR A 523 -6.68 -51.62 27.90
C THR A 523 -5.29 -51.30 27.27
N PRO A 524 -4.21 -51.10 28.07
CA PRO A 524 -3.08 -50.23 27.70
C PRO A 524 -1.76 -50.91 27.25
N VAL A 525 -0.86 -50.09 26.69
CA VAL A 525 0.58 -50.37 26.43
C VAL A 525 1.42 -49.14 26.88
N PRO A 526 2.61 -49.30 27.51
CA PRO A 526 3.34 -48.20 28.15
C PRO A 526 4.37 -47.43 27.26
N PRO A 527 4.88 -46.25 27.69
CA PRO A 527 5.53 -45.22 26.85
C PRO A 527 7.08 -45.10 27.13
N PRO A 528 7.88 -44.18 26.51
CA PRO A 528 7.76 -42.69 26.47
C PRO A 528 7.84 -42.10 25.03
N THR A 529 7.58 -40.82 24.73
CA THR A 529 7.67 -39.57 25.51
C THR A 529 6.61 -38.54 25.05
N ARG A 530 6.30 -37.52 25.87
CA ARG A 530 5.18 -36.57 25.69
C ARG A 530 5.23 -35.74 24.40
N TYR A 531 4.19 -35.86 23.59
CA TYR A 531 3.33 -34.75 23.11
C TYR A 531 1.92 -35.32 22.94
N ASP A 532 0.92 -34.77 23.64
CA ASP A 532 -0.49 -35.14 23.41
C ASP A 532 -1.20 -34.00 22.68
N LEU A 533 -1.15 -34.08 21.35
CA LEU A 533 -1.82 -33.15 20.43
C LEU A 533 -3.20 -33.72 20.10
N THR A 534 -4.17 -33.50 20.98
CA THR A 534 -5.57 -33.86 20.67
C THR A 534 -6.07 -32.98 19.54
N LEU A 535 -6.02 -33.54 18.31
CA LEU A 535 -6.46 -32.96 17.04
C LEU A 535 -5.53 -31.89 16.42
N SER A 536 -4.23 -32.19 16.32
CA SER A 536 -3.40 -31.60 15.25
C SER A 536 -3.72 -32.25 13.92
N MET A 537 -3.91 -31.46 12.86
CA MET A 537 -3.77 -32.01 11.50
C MET A 537 -2.31 -32.42 11.25
N PRO A 538 -2.04 -33.47 10.43
CA PRO A 538 -0.68 -33.80 10.04
C PRO A 538 -0.13 -32.75 9.05
N PRO A 539 1.19 -32.46 9.07
CA PRO A 539 1.79 -31.48 8.18
C PRO A 539 1.54 -31.85 6.72
N ARG A 540 0.99 -30.89 5.96
CA ARG A 540 0.59 -31.09 4.57
C ARG A 540 1.77 -30.81 3.64
N PRO A 541 1.90 -31.53 2.50
CA PRO A 541 2.88 -31.17 1.48
C PRO A 541 2.72 -29.71 1.06
N ALA A 542 3.84 -29.03 0.87
CA ALA A 542 3.86 -27.64 0.44
C ALA A 542 2.99 -27.46 -0.81
N SER A 543 2.05 -26.53 -0.74
CA SER A 543 1.13 -26.23 -1.84
C SER A 543 0.83 -24.74 -1.85
N PRO A 544 0.34 -24.18 -2.95
CA PRO A 544 -0.09 -22.78 -2.98
C PRO A 544 -1.14 -22.40 -1.90
N ALA A 545 -1.86 -23.38 -1.32
CA ALA A 545 -2.79 -23.19 -0.20
C ALA A 545 -2.22 -23.53 1.20
N ASN A 546 -0.98 -24.03 1.29
CA ASN A 546 -0.28 -24.41 2.53
C ASN A 546 1.23 -24.14 2.40
N GLN A 547 1.76 -23.10 3.05
CA GLN A 547 3.18 -22.78 3.05
C GLN A 547 3.90 -23.54 4.15
N TYR A 548 4.88 -24.38 3.80
CA TYR A 548 5.74 -25.08 4.75
C TYR A 548 6.98 -24.25 5.10
N PHE A 549 7.42 -24.31 6.36
CA PHE A 549 8.57 -23.60 6.90
C PHE A 549 9.60 -24.62 7.42
N GLU A 550 10.68 -24.83 6.68
CA GLU A 550 11.70 -25.85 6.97
C GLU A 550 12.38 -25.61 8.33
N GLU A 551 12.52 -24.35 8.73
CA GLU A 551 13.17 -23.93 9.98
C GLU A 551 12.42 -24.34 11.24
N THR A 552 11.13 -24.66 11.12
CA THR A 552 10.29 -25.08 12.26
C THR A 552 9.57 -26.41 12.04
N GLY A 553 9.50 -26.92 10.82
CA GLY A 553 8.81 -28.17 10.50
C GLY A 553 7.28 -28.05 10.44
N HIS A 554 6.74 -26.82 10.42
CA HIS A 554 5.30 -26.56 10.40
C HIS A 554 4.84 -25.94 9.08
N ASN A 555 3.56 -26.09 8.75
CA ASN A 555 2.94 -25.33 7.67
C ASN A 555 1.85 -24.37 8.17
N VAL A 556 1.61 -23.33 7.38
CA VAL A 556 0.51 -22.37 7.58
C VAL A 556 -0.44 -22.55 6.39
N GLY A 557 -1.72 -22.82 6.68
CA GLY A 557 -2.71 -23.23 5.69
C GLY A 557 -3.91 -22.29 5.57
N GLY A 558 -4.64 -22.40 4.45
CA GLY A 558 -5.99 -21.90 4.30
C GLY A 558 -6.21 -20.44 4.72
N ALA A 559 -7.13 -20.22 5.67
CA ALA A 559 -7.46 -18.87 6.16
C ALA A 559 -6.33 -18.26 7.00
N PHE A 560 -5.58 -19.07 7.76
CA PHE A 560 -4.42 -18.60 8.52
C PHE A 560 -3.30 -18.13 7.61
N LEU A 561 -3.04 -18.82 6.50
CA LEU A 561 -2.04 -18.41 5.53
C LEU A 561 -2.39 -17.06 4.91
N ARG A 562 -3.65 -16.89 4.50
CA ARG A 562 -4.18 -15.61 3.99
C ARG A 562 -3.99 -14.49 5.02
N TYR A 563 -4.46 -14.68 6.26
CA TYR A 563 -4.32 -13.68 7.30
C TYR A 563 -2.84 -13.33 7.57
N PHE A 564 -1.99 -14.36 7.67
CA PHE A 564 -0.56 -14.23 7.87
C PHE A 564 0.10 -13.37 6.79
N VAL A 565 -0.08 -13.65 5.49
CA VAL A 565 0.52 -12.82 4.43
C VAL A 565 -0.10 -11.42 4.33
N THR A 566 -1.38 -11.25 4.65
CA THR A 566 -2.04 -9.93 4.60
C THR A 566 -1.56 -8.99 5.71
N PHE A 567 -1.42 -9.47 6.94
CA PHE A 567 -1.19 -8.64 8.13
C PHE A 567 0.27 -8.65 8.63
N GLY A 568 1.23 -8.79 7.72
CA GLY A 568 2.66 -8.55 7.99
C GLY A 568 3.53 -9.80 8.26
N GLY A 569 2.99 -11.00 8.05
CA GLY A 569 3.76 -12.25 7.91
C GLY A 569 4.80 -12.50 9.01
N LEU A 570 6.02 -12.83 8.60
CA LEU A 570 7.13 -13.11 9.51
C LEU A 570 7.55 -11.91 10.36
N ASP A 571 7.34 -10.67 9.91
CA ASP A 571 7.72 -9.49 10.68
C ASP A 571 6.80 -9.29 11.88
N ILE A 572 5.48 -9.53 11.71
CA ILE A 572 4.51 -9.42 12.81
C ILE A 572 4.36 -10.72 13.61
N PHE A 573 4.07 -11.84 12.94
CA PHE A 573 3.70 -13.09 13.62
C PHE A 573 4.93 -13.98 13.93
N GLY A 574 6.02 -13.83 13.16
CA GLY A 574 7.17 -14.73 13.21
C GLY A 574 6.86 -16.12 12.63
N MET A 575 7.78 -17.06 12.78
CA MET A 575 7.63 -18.43 12.24
C MET A 575 6.48 -19.20 12.92
N PRO A 576 5.79 -20.12 12.22
CA PRO A 576 4.81 -21.01 12.84
C PRO A 576 5.46 -21.99 13.83
N ARG A 577 4.72 -22.35 14.87
CA ARG A 577 5.11 -23.25 15.97
C ARG A 577 4.16 -24.43 16.18
N THR A 578 3.03 -24.43 15.50
CA THR A 578 2.09 -25.55 15.45
C THR A 578 1.50 -25.65 14.05
N GLU A 579 0.88 -26.77 13.78
CA GLU A 579 -0.16 -26.89 12.76
C GLU A 579 -1.44 -26.14 13.21
N GLU A 580 -2.50 -26.22 12.42
CA GLU A 580 -3.85 -25.89 12.89
C GLU A 580 -4.30 -26.90 13.97
N LEU A 581 -4.70 -26.39 15.15
CA LEU A 581 -5.13 -27.14 16.32
C LEU A 581 -6.57 -26.78 16.69
N LEU A 582 -7.32 -27.71 17.28
CA LEU A 582 -8.61 -27.40 17.91
C LEU A 582 -8.40 -27.07 19.40
N GLU A 583 -8.68 -25.83 19.80
CA GLU A 583 -8.57 -25.34 21.19
C GLU A 583 -9.85 -24.59 21.59
N ASP A 584 -10.47 -24.97 22.71
CA ASP A 584 -11.70 -24.35 23.24
C ASP A 584 -12.83 -24.20 22.20
N GLY A 585 -12.93 -25.16 21.28
CA GLY A 585 -13.93 -25.18 20.20
C GLY A 585 -13.62 -24.27 19.00
N ARG A 586 -12.44 -23.65 18.96
CA ARG A 586 -11.93 -22.83 17.84
C ARG A 586 -10.74 -23.53 17.18
N THR A 587 -10.62 -23.41 15.86
CA THR A 587 -9.34 -23.72 15.22
C THR A 587 -8.36 -22.60 15.53
N VAL A 588 -7.14 -22.91 15.93
CA VAL A 588 -6.09 -21.96 16.29
C VAL A 588 -4.75 -22.37 15.70
N GLN A 589 -3.84 -21.42 15.52
CA GLN A 589 -2.45 -21.71 15.14
C GLN A 589 -1.49 -20.81 15.90
N TYR A 590 -0.40 -21.39 16.41
CA TYR A 590 0.64 -20.68 17.12
C TYR A 590 1.80 -20.30 16.19
N PHE A 591 2.33 -19.11 16.42
CA PHE A 591 3.51 -18.53 15.79
C PHE A 591 4.42 -17.99 16.90
N GLN A 592 5.66 -17.62 16.57
CA GLN A 592 6.62 -17.10 17.57
C GLN A 592 6.09 -15.90 18.37
N ARG A 593 5.38 -14.98 17.70
CA ARG A 593 4.91 -13.70 18.28
C ARG A 593 3.40 -13.64 18.49
N ALA A 594 2.65 -14.65 18.07
CA ALA A 594 1.19 -14.61 18.02
C ALA A 594 0.53 -15.98 18.19
N LYS A 595 -0.72 -15.99 18.64
CA LYS A 595 -1.68 -17.08 18.43
C LYS A 595 -2.79 -16.49 17.55
N LEU A 596 -3.09 -17.12 16.43
CA LEU A 596 -4.23 -16.76 15.59
C LEU A 596 -5.40 -17.71 15.90
N GLU A 597 -6.63 -17.22 15.81
CA GLU A 597 -7.86 -18.00 15.99
C GLU A 597 -8.79 -17.81 14.80
N PHE A 598 -9.40 -18.91 14.36
CA PHE A 598 -10.43 -18.93 13.33
C PHE A 598 -11.82 -18.81 13.98
N ILE A 599 -12.59 -17.81 13.56
CA ILE A 599 -13.88 -17.46 14.14
C ILE A 599 -14.99 -17.92 13.18
N VAL A 600 -15.61 -19.06 13.50
CA VAL A 600 -16.61 -19.72 12.64
C VAL A 600 -17.80 -18.81 12.27
N ASP A 601 -18.26 -17.96 13.19
CA ASP A 601 -19.36 -16.99 12.97
C ASP A 601 -18.96 -15.81 12.06
N LYS A 602 -17.71 -15.76 11.62
CA LYS A 602 -17.13 -14.70 10.79
C LYS A 602 -16.59 -15.22 9.45
N VAL A 603 -16.78 -16.50 9.13
CA VAL A 603 -16.34 -17.12 7.87
C VAL A 603 -16.84 -16.32 6.66
N GLY A 604 -15.93 -16.03 5.73
CA GLY A 604 -16.21 -15.17 4.58
C GLY A 604 -16.34 -13.68 4.94
N THR A 605 -15.84 -13.26 6.10
CA THR A 605 -15.58 -11.85 6.44
C THR A 605 -14.08 -11.64 6.69
N GLN A 606 -13.59 -10.38 6.62
CA GLN A 606 -12.20 -10.05 6.99
C GLN A 606 -11.81 -10.44 8.43
N TYR A 607 -12.81 -10.73 9.28
CA TYR A 607 -12.65 -11.04 10.69
C TYR A 607 -12.70 -12.55 10.99
N GLU A 608 -12.66 -13.41 9.96
CA GLU A 608 -12.69 -14.88 10.12
C GLU A 608 -11.42 -15.45 10.75
N VAL A 609 -10.29 -14.74 10.67
CA VAL A 609 -9.09 -15.01 11.47
C VAL A 609 -8.75 -13.73 12.23
N GLN A 610 -8.36 -13.87 13.50
CA GLN A 610 -7.92 -12.75 14.35
C GLN A 610 -6.79 -13.19 15.29
N PRO A 611 -5.98 -12.27 15.82
CA PRO A 611 -5.02 -12.58 16.87
C PRO A 611 -5.77 -12.75 18.20
N ALA A 612 -5.44 -13.82 18.91
CA ALA A 612 -5.91 -14.11 20.25
C ALA A 612 -5.41 -13.08 21.27
N LEU A 613 -6.08 -12.99 22.42
CA LEU A 613 -5.72 -12.08 23.51
C LEU A 613 -4.52 -12.60 24.35
N ILE A 614 -3.44 -13.05 23.70
CA ILE A 614 -2.31 -13.69 24.41
C ILE A 614 -1.47 -12.70 25.24
N GLY A 615 -1.54 -11.40 24.97
CA GLY A 615 -0.98 -10.38 25.85
C GLY A 615 -1.76 -10.30 27.18
N ASP A 616 -3.09 -10.46 27.13
CA ASP A 616 -3.93 -10.65 28.32
C ASP A 616 -3.57 -11.95 29.05
N THR A 617 -3.53 -13.08 28.35
CA THR A 617 -3.20 -14.40 28.95
C THR A 617 -1.83 -14.42 29.64
N LEU A 618 -0.79 -13.81 29.05
CA LEU A 618 0.55 -13.82 29.65
C LEU A 618 0.68 -12.92 30.88
N THR A 619 -0.17 -11.90 31.01
CA THR A 619 -0.11 -10.89 32.08
C THR A 619 -1.22 -10.99 33.10
N GLU A 620 -2.11 -11.97 33.02
CA GLU A 620 -3.21 -12.21 33.97
C GLU A 620 -2.77 -12.12 35.43
N GLY A 621 -1.74 -12.88 35.83
CA GLY A 621 -1.18 -12.85 37.19
C GLY A 621 -0.35 -11.61 37.56
N ARG A 622 -0.30 -10.59 36.69
CA ARG A 622 0.41 -9.31 36.89
C ARG A 622 -0.52 -8.10 36.92
N ARG A 623 -1.83 -8.30 36.75
CA ARG A 623 -2.83 -7.24 36.60
C ARG A 623 -3.52 -6.88 37.91
N PRO A 624 -4.07 -5.65 38.02
CA PRO A 624 -3.97 -4.55 37.06
C PRO A 624 -2.57 -3.90 37.07
N PHE A 625 -2.12 -3.43 35.92
CA PHE A 625 -0.96 -2.53 35.86
C PHE A 625 -1.37 -1.13 36.35
N ALA A 626 -0.40 -0.31 36.76
CA ALA A 626 -0.67 1.08 37.12
C ALA A 626 -1.17 1.85 35.89
N ALA A 627 -2.34 2.49 36.01
CA ALA A 627 -2.94 3.29 34.95
C ALA A 627 -2.21 4.63 34.76
N SER A 628 -2.16 5.11 33.52
CA SER A 628 -1.67 6.46 33.23
C SER A 628 -2.65 7.52 33.76
N PRO A 629 -2.15 8.68 34.24
CA PRO A 629 -2.99 9.87 34.41
C PRO A 629 -3.69 10.21 33.08
N VAL A 630 -4.93 10.69 33.13
CA VAL A 630 -5.64 11.11 31.90
C VAL A 630 -4.87 12.27 31.25
N PHE A 631 -4.56 12.15 29.97
CA PHE A 631 -3.91 13.19 29.17
C PHE A 631 -4.62 13.37 27.82
N ASP A 632 -4.51 14.57 27.25
CA ASP A 632 -5.04 14.87 25.91
C ASP A 632 -4.28 14.09 24.84
N SER A 633 -5.00 13.44 23.93
CA SER A 633 -4.37 12.67 22.85
C SER A 633 -3.82 13.60 21.76
N THR A 634 -2.59 13.33 21.30
CA THR A 634 -1.84 14.14 20.34
C THR A 634 -1.23 13.27 19.23
N PRO A 635 -0.62 13.84 18.18
CA PRO A 635 0.07 13.05 17.15
C PRO A 635 1.18 12.09 17.61
N GLY A 636 1.69 12.24 18.84
CA GLY A 636 2.78 11.45 19.41
C GLY A 636 2.40 10.61 20.63
N HIS A 637 1.17 10.73 21.15
CA HIS A 637 0.66 9.85 22.20
C HIS A 637 -0.87 9.81 22.23
N ARG A 638 -1.44 8.69 22.68
CA ARG A 638 -2.88 8.51 22.83
C ARG A 638 -3.22 7.90 24.18
N TYR A 639 -4.24 8.46 24.82
CA TYR A 639 -4.87 7.88 26.00
C TYR A 639 -6.05 7.02 25.59
N PHE A 640 -6.19 5.83 26.18
CA PHE A 640 -7.29 4.91 25.91
C PHE A 640 -8.17 4.79 27.16
N GLN A 641 -9.36 5.38 27.11
CA GLN A 641 -10.33 5.35 28.23
C GLN A 641 -10.85 3.94 28.49
N GLU A 642 -10.80 3.07 27.48
CA GLU A 642 -11.26 1.69 27.50
C GLU A 642 -10.42 0.80 28.42
N THR A 643 -9.14 1.14 28.64
CA THR A 643 -8.21 0.40 29.51
C THR A 643 -7.55 1.26 30.59
N GLY A 644 -7.63 2.59 30.50
CA GLY A 644 -6.97 3.53 31.41
C GLY A 644 -5.49 3.77 31.12
N HIS A 645 -4.98 3.28 29.98
CA HIS A 645 -3.55 3.26 29.68
C HIS A 645 -3.13 4.25 28.58
N GLY A 646 -1.89 4.72 28.69
CA GLY A 646 -1.24 5.58 27.72
C GLY A 646 -0.45 4.80 26.68
N LEU A 647 -0.32 5.35 25.47
CA LEU A 647 0.53 4.81 24.41
C LEU A 647 1.32 5.97 23.79
N HIS A 648 2.66 5.87 23.79
CA HIS A 648 3.54 7.01 23.53
C HIS A 648 4.60 6.72 22.47
N ASN A 649 5.11 7.79 21.85
CA ASN A 649 6.37 7.82 21.11
C ASN A 649 6.52 6.66 20.10
N ALA A 650 7.60 5.89 20.20
CA ALA A 650 7.91 4.81 19.26
C ALA A 650 6.88 3.68 19.28
N PHE A 651 6.30 3.34 20.44
CA PHE A 651 5.23 2.33 20.52
C PHE A 651 3.94 2.84 19.88
N PHE A 652 3.58 4.12 20.07
CA PHE A 652 2.42 4.72 19.41
C PHE A 652 2.56 4.72 17.88
N THR A 653 3.72 5.13 17.37
CA THR A 653 4.02 5.09 15.94
C THR A 653 3.93 3.66 15.40
N TYR A 654 4.65 2.70 16.01
CA TYR A 654 4.66 1.31 15.56
C TYR A 654 3.26 0.68 15.58
N TRP A 655 2.51 0.84 16.67
CA TRP A 655 1.14 0.36 16.80
C TRP A 655 0.25 0.94 15.69
N THR A 656 0.32 2.26 15.46
CA THR A 656 -0.52 2.95 14.47
C THR A 656 -0.22 2.54 13.03
N GLU A 657 1.06 2.27 12.72
CA GLU A 657 1.53 1.88 11.38
C GLU A 657 1.32 0.39 11.07
N ASN A 658 1.38 -0.48 12.08
CA ASN A 658 1.40 -1.94 11.91
C ASN A 658 0.08 -2.61 12.35
N GLY A 659 -1.08 -2.02 12.02
CA GLY A 659 -2.39 -2.66 12.21
C GLY A 659 -3.12 -2.38 13.54
N GLY A 660 -2.51 -1.61 14.45
CA GLY A 660 -3.18 -0.95 15.58
C GLY A 660 -4.09 -1.84 16.42
N LEU A 661 -5.34 -1.39 16.60
CA LEU A 661 -6.31 -2.05 17.47
C LEU A 661 -6.66 -3.47 17.01
N ASP A 662 -6.74 -3.70 15.70
CA ASP A 662 -7.12 -5.01 15.15
C ASP A 662 -5.99 -6.04 15.35
N LEU A 663 -4.73 -5.62 15.23
CA LEU A 663 -3.59 -6.52 15.32
C LEU A 663 -3.05 -6.68 16.74
N PHE A 664 -2.96 -5.59 17.51
CA PHE A 664 -2.34 -5.59 18.85
C PHE A 664 -3.36 -5.44 19.99
N GLY A 665 -4.56 -4.91 19.72
CA GLY A 665 -5.55 -4.59 20.77
C GLY A 665 -5.23 -3.27 21.49
N TYR A 666 -6.02 -2.96 22.53
CA TYR A 666 -5.75 -1.81 23.39
C TYR A 666 -4.47 -2.02 24.22
N PRO A 667 -3.73 -0.96 24.60
CA PRO A 667 -2.65 -1.06 25.57
C PRO A 667 -3.21 -1.46 26.94
N THR A 668 -2.48 -2.31 27.65
CA THR A 668 -2.87 -2.88 28.96
C THR A 668 -1.81 -2.66 30.03
N SER A 669 -0.71 -1.98 29.70
CA SER A 669 0.27 -1.43 30.62
C SER A 669 0.79 -0.10 30.06
N GLU A 670 1.49 0.67 30.88
CA GLU A 670 2.44 1.68 30.40
C GLU A 670 3.72 1.00 29.87
N GLU A 671 4.71 1.78 29.46
CA GLU A 671 6.07 1.28 29.16
C GLU A 671 6.74 0.75 30.44
N LEU A 672 7.30 -0.47 30.39
CA LEU A 672 7.95 -1.19 31.50
C LEU A 672 9.36 -1.61 31.07
N GLU A 673 10.31 -1.70 32.00
CA GLU A 673 11.61 -2.31 31.72
C GLU A 673 11.65 -3.79 32.17
N GLU A 674 11.93 -4.70 31.24
CA GLU A 674 12.03 -6.13 31.48
C GLU A 674 13.30 -6.70 30.83
N ASN A 675 14.18 -7.32 31.63
CA ASN A 675 15.41 -7.96 31.15
C ASN A 675 16.31 -7.03 30.29
N GLY A 676 16.35 -5.73 30.61
CA GLY A 676 17.11 -4.72 29.86
C GLY A 676 16.47 -4.27 28.54
N VAL A 677 15.20 -4.61 28.31
CA VAL A 677 14.40 -4.21 27.15
C VAL A 677 13.19 -3.42 27.66
N ILE A 678 12.90 -2.25 27.07
CA ILE A 678 11.65 -1.54 27.36
C ILE A 678 10.54 -2.23 26.57
N VAL A 679 9.44 -2.58 27.23
CA VAL A 679 8.31 -3.31 26.66
C VAL A 679 7.00 -2.60 26.99
N GLN A 680 5.98 -2.80 26.16
CA GLN A 680 4.61 -2.40 26.50
C GLN A 680 3.64 -3.54 26.14
N TYR A 681 2.72 -3.84 27.05
CA TYR A 681 1.70 -4.86 26.84
C TYR A 681 0.44 -4.27 26.23
N PHE A 682 -0.17 -5.06 25.35
CA PHE A 682 -1.45 -4.85 24.71
C PHE A 682 -2.29 -6.12 24.90
N GLN A 683 -3.55 -6.11 24.50
CA GLN A 683 -4.40 -7.29 24.69
C GLN A 683 -3.92 -8.50 23.86
N ARG A 684 -3.50 -8.28 22.62
CA ARG A 684 -3.06 -9.34 21.69
C ARG A 684 -1.54 -9.48 21.58
N ALA A 685 -0.76 -8.52 22.10
CA ALA A 685 0.68 -8.43 21.85
C ALA A 685 1.49 -7.89 23.05
N ARG A 686 2.81 -8.10 23.00
CA ARG A 686 3.82 -7.29 23.70
C ARG A 686 4.67 -6.64 22.62
N LEU A 687 4.85 -5.33 22.66
CA LEU A 687 5.85 -4.66 21.83
C LEU A 687 7.13 -4.45 22.65
N GLU A 688 8.28 -4.52 21.98
CA GLU A 688 9.61 -4.43 22.56
C GLU A 688 10.42 -3.33 21.86
N TYR A 689 11.05 -2.44 22.62
CA TYR A 689 11.94 -1.39 22.14
C TYR A 689 13.41 -1.82 22.27
N ARG A 690 14.07 -1.89 21.11
CA ARG A 690 15.43 -2.35 20.87
C ARG A 690 16.32 -1.16 20.54
N SER A 691 16.96 -0.59 21.56
CA SER A 691 17.89 0.53 21.43
C SER A 691 19.13 0.18 20.60
N ASP A 692 19.47 -1.11 20.50
CA ASP A 692 20.51 -1.70 19.66
C ASP A 692 20.18 -1.67 18.16
N ARG A 693 18.95 -1.30 17.76
CA ARG A 693 18.52 -1.26 16.36
C ARG A 693 18.52 0.14 15.74
N PRO A 694 18.61 0.22 14.38
CA PRO A 694 18.42 1.46 13.65
C PRO A 694 17.11 2.16 14.00
N GLU A 695 17.14 3.49 13.95
CA GLU A 695 15.95 4.32 14.06
C GLU A 695 14.93 3.95 12.96
N GLY A 696 13.66 3.83 13.33
CA GLY A 696 12.60 3.26 12.47
C GLY A 696 12.45 1.73 12.52
N SER A 697 13.39 0.97 13.12
CA SER A 697 13.23 -0.48 13.35
C SER A 697 13.48 -0.91 14.80
N ARG A 698 13.40 0.05 15.74
CA ARG A 698 13.58 -0.17 17.17
C ARG A 698 12.40 -0.88 17.83
N VAL A 699 11.18 -0.74 17.34
CA VAL A 699 10.03 -1.47 17.89
C VAL A 699 9.77 -2.73 17.07
N GLN A 700 9.47 -3.84 17.75
CA GLN A 700 9.02 -5.11 17.18
C GLN A 700 8.01 -5.79 18.13
N PRO A 701 7.24 -6.80 17.69
CA PRO A 701 6.48 -7.64 18.60
C PRO A 701 7.40 -8.69 19.24
N GLY A 702 7.19 -8.93 20.53
CA GLY A 702 7.95 -9.91 21.32
C GLY A 702 7.56 -11.36 21.02
N LEU A 703 8.39 -12.30 21.45
CA LEU A 703 8.22 -13.75 21.22
C LEU A 703 7.17 -14.38 22.16
N ILE A 704 6.02 -13.72 22.31
CA ILE A 704 4.99 -14.08 23.28
C ILE A 704 4.23 -15.37 22.95
N GLY A 705 4.22 -15.78 21.68
CA GLY A 705 3.69 -17.10 21.31
C GLY A 705 4.62 -18.22 21.78
N ASP A 706 5.93 -18.04 21.63
CA ASP A 706 6.94 -18.96 22.19
C ASP A 706 6.84 -19.00 23.73
N GLU A 707 6.75 -17.84 24.41
CA GLU A 707 6.57 -17.80 25.87
C GLU A 707 5.33 -18.56 26.35
N LEU A 708 4.19 -18.43 25.65
CA LEU A 708 2.96 -19.13 25.99
C LEU A 708 3.08 -20.64 25.78
N LEU A 709 3.76 -21.08 24.71
CA LEU A 709 4.05 -22.49 24.47
C LEU A 709 5.03 -23.08 25.50
N VAL A 710 6.03 -22.31 25.95
CA VAL A 710 6.91 -22.71 27.06
C VAL A 710 6.13 -22.85 28.37
N ARG A 711 5.24 -21.92 28.71
CA ARG A 711 4.35 -22.05 29.90
C ARG A 711 3.44 -23.27 29.84
N ARG A 712 3.03 -23.70 28.64
CA ARG A 712 2.26 -24.94 28.40
C ARG A 712 3.13 -26.21 28.38
N GLY A 713 4.46 -26.08 28.40
CA GLY A 713 5.39 -27.20 28.28
C GLY A 713 5.43 -27.82 26.88
N TRP A 714 5.05 -27.06 25.85
CA TRP A 714 5.04 -27.49 24.44
C TRP A 714 6.31 -27.06 23.69
N LEU A 715 7.01 -26.04 24.19
CA LEU A 715 8.38 -25.72 23.78
C LEU A 715 9.32 -25.82 25.00
N PRO A 716 10.59 -26.22 24.81
CA PRO A 716 11.60 -26.11 25.86
C PRO A 716 11.84 -24.63 26.20
N PRO A 717 12.18 -24.29 27.47
CA PRO A 717 12.58 -22.93 27.81
C PRO A 717 13.83 -22.52 27.02
N PRO A 718 14.03 -21.20 26.78
CA PRO A 718 15.24 -20.72 26.13
C PRO A 718 16.50 -21.19 26.86
N VAL A 719 17.52 -21.59 26.10
CA VAL A 719 18.85 -21.84 26.67
C VAL A 719 19.45 -20.48 27.06
N PRO A 720 19.98 -20.31 28.29
CA PRO A 720 20.54 -19.04 28.77
C PRO A 720 21.72 -18.50 27.94
#